data_AF-A0A4U1C2E5-F1
#
_entry.id   AF-A0A4U1C2E5-F1
#
_cell.length_a   1.000
_cell.length_b   1.000
_cell.length_c   1.000
_cell.angle_alpha   90.00
_cell.angle_beta   90.00
_cell.angle_gamma   90.00
#
_symmetry.space_group_name_H-M   'P 1'
#
loop_
_entity.id
_entity.type
_entity.pdbx_description
1 polymer ?
#
loop_
_entity_poly.entity_id
_entity_poly.type
_entity_poly.pdbx_seq_one_letter_code
_entity_poly.pdbx_strand_id
1 'polypeptide(L)'
;MKRVLLLISFITLFQLTKAQQGFGTNNPAPSSVIDMVSTNKGFLVPRVSLTSLIVSAPINSPADALTVFNTATTGVAPNNVTPGYYYWSSAETKWIRLLTSFSADVRRIGTSHISEDAGVGSNGSTMLGTHNIAIGAGAMNSVSVGPSPFGLLGNVAIGGGNQLAKVTGPGNIAIGYGNNPNGTGGGNIGIGGLNLSAVTTGEGNYAIGIESQQAVTTGSQNISLGAAVLKVATGNKNIGMGNDVLTVLASGNDNVGFGVAAGGALTTGNYNTFFGTEAGNRLTGPISDHYTSGDFGLFLGSQTKAKNALDNQLNIGNWIYGENGALALGNFTGGTALPTITASNRLDVVTGNVGVRDINAAYTLSGTDKVVIADNTGVLRAVATSALVSASSDINLYKDNGTVTAGANRTVNIPHSTNLNFSGLGGGSVYTYIESGTIGLHAYEANGVIEISTEGSNSDITLSTAVAGSDVLLQPQTTDKFVGIGTVSPTQKLDVGIGNVRVRDITATHTLAATDKVVIADNAGVLRSVDKSVLAVEPWFVQGGALQSNLNADPIYHTGSVAIGIASSASIPSAEVTAHNPKLYIEGNVSTTGSYYTASSVYADYVFEKYFAGKSEINPNYEFKSLNYVRDFIKTKHHLPGVTSIADLRKANNGYTFDMTKLTVQSLEKIEELYLHTIEQKDKIDAQQNEIEKLKKDAEDTKARLQRLEKLFNKAN
;
A
#
# COMPACT_ATOMS: atom_id res chain seq x y z
N MET A 1 81.11 -63.65 54.62
CA MET A 1 80.25 -63.09 53.55
C MET A 1 78.75 -63.17 53.86
N LYS A 2 78.20 -64.26 54.43
CA LYS A 2 76.74 -64.38 54.71
C LYS A 2 76.16 -63.35 55.71
N ARG A 3 76.94 -62.88 56.70
CA ARG A 3 76.47 -61.86 57.68
C ARG A 3 76.50 -60.41 57.14
N VAL A 4 77.32 -60.14 56.14
CA VAL A 4 77.42 -58.80 55.51
C VAL A 4 76.33 -58.62 54.44
N LEU A 5 75.96 -59.69 53.71
CA LEU A 5 74.81 -59.64 52.80
C LEU A 5 73.48 -59.47 53.56
N LEU A 6 73.31 -60.06 54.74
CA LEU A 6 72.09 -59.92 55.54
C LEU A 6 71.89 -58.49 56.06
N LEU A 7 73.00 -57.79 56.38
CA LEU A 7 72.97 -56.42 56.90
C LEU A 7 72.73 -55.38 55.78
N ILE A 8 73.30 -55.61 54.59
CA ILE A 8 73.05 -54.75 53.42
C ILE A 8 71.63 -54.95 52.87
N SER A 9 71.08 -56.17 52.96
CA SER A 9 69.67 -56.46 52.68
C SER A 9 68.71 -55.78 53.65
N PHE A 10 69.09 -55.61 54.93
CA PHE A 10 68.25 -54.93 55.92
C PHE A 10 68.28 -53.40 55.79
N ILE A 11 69.42 -52.82 55.39
CA ILE A 11 69.58 -51.36 55.27
C ILE A 11 68.96 -50.82 53.96
N THR A 12 68.90 -51.63 52.89
CA THR A 12 68.24 -51.25 51.63
C THR A 12 66.71 -51.41 51.67
N LEU A 13 66.17 -52.21 52.61
CA LEU A 13 64.72 -52.40 52.76
C LEU A 13 63.98 -51.21 53.41
N PHE A 14 64.69 -50.29 54.09
CA PHE A 14 64.09 -49.17 54.80
C PHE A 14 64.03 -47.85 54.02
N GLN A 15 64.61 -47.77 52.81
CA GLN A 15 64.78 -46.49 52.10
C GLN A 15 63.74 -46.18 51.01
N LEU A 16 62.64 -46.94 50.92
CA LEU A 16 61.60 -46.71 49.89
C LEU A 16 60.15 -46.81 50.39
N THR A 17 59.90 -46.62 51.69
CA THR A 17 58.52 -46.46 52.16
C THR A 17 58.15 -44.97 52.16
N LYS A 18 57.48 -44.51 51.11
CA LYS A 18 56.70 -43.26 51.21
C LYS A 18 55.54 -43.55 52.15
N ALA A 19 55.68 -43.19 53.43
CA ALA A 19 54.62 -43.40 54.40
C ALA A 19 53.49 -42.39 54.13
N GLN A 20 52.41 -42.87 53.51
CA GLN A 20 51.13 -42.17 53.56
C GLN A 20 50.63 -42.23 54.99
N GLN A 21 50.25 -41.08 55.55
CA GLN A 21 49.75 -41.05 56.91
C GLN A 21 48.24 -41.25 56.90
N GLY A 22 47.83 -42.49 57.17
CA GLY A 22 46.44 -42.81 57.47
C GLY A 22 46.12 -42.44 58.92
N PHE A 23 45.09 -41.63 59.13
CA PHE A 23 44.50 -41.40 60.46
C PHE A 23 43.14 -42.12 60.49
N GLY A 24 43.05 -43.19 61.27
CA GLY A 24 41.85 -44.03 61.36
C GLY A 24 41.70 -45.05 60.22
N THR A 25 42.68 -45.17 59.32
CA THR A 25 42.80 -46.25 58.33
C THR A 25 44.24 -46.76 58.25
N ASN A 26 44.41 -48.09 58.10
CA ASN A 26 45.71 -48.71 57.83
C ASN A 26 45.97 -48.92 56.33
N ASN A 27 45.01 -48.55 55.49
CA ASN A 27 45.09 -48.64 54.03
C ASN A 27 44.68 -47.29 53.41
N PRO A 28 45.50 -46.23 53.56
CA PRO A 28 45.21 -44.94 52.97
C PRO A 28 45.13 -45.03 51.44
N ALA A 29 44.28 -44.21 50.82
CA ALA A 29 44.14 -44.18 49.37
C ALA A 29 45.50 -43.89 48.69
N PRO A 30 45.92 -44.66 47.65
CA PRO A 30 47.24 -44.50 47.02
C PRO A 30 47.52 -43.11 46.43
N SER A 31 46.49 -42.31 46.16
CA SER A 31 46.59 -40.94 45.66
C SER A 31 46.63 -39.86 46.74
N SER A 32 46.66 -40.22 48.03
CA SER A 32 46.64 -39.28 49.16
C SER A 32 47.95 -39.31 49.95
N VAL A 33 48.38 -38.14 50.45
CA VAL A 33 49.50 -38.05 51.41
C VAL A 33 48.99 -38.20 52.85
N ILE A 34 47.77 -37.70 53.09
CA ILE A 34 47.04 -37.83 54.35
C ILE A 34 45.64 -38.35 53.99
N ASP A 35 45.24 -39.47 54.60
CA ASP A 35 43.88 -40.03 54.50
C ASP A 35 43.27 -40.07 55.90
N MET A 36 42.12 -39.44 56.09
CA MET A 36 41.47 -39.34 57.41
C MET A 36 40.12 -40.05 57.34
N VAL A 37 40.06 -41.26 57.90
CA VAL A 37 38.83 -42.03 58.01
C VAL A 37 38.38 -41.99 59.46
N SER A 38 37.31 -41.27 59.73
CA SER A 38 36.65 -41.31 61.03
C SER A 38 35.16 -41.37 60.82
N THR A 39 34.53 -42.12 61.71
CA THR A 39 33.15 -42.47 61.56
C THR A 39 32.25 -41.42 62.26
N ASN A 40 32.76 -40.83 63.34
CA ASN A 40 32.07 -39.84 64.16
C ASN A 40 32.91 -38.61 64.57
N LYS A 41 34.12 -38.40 64.01
CA LYS A 41 34.98 -37.22 64.28
C LYS A 41 35.34 -36.50 62.98
N GLY A 42 35.48 -35.17 63.05
CA GLY A 42 35.93 -34.33 61.93
C GLY A 42 37.38 -33.87 62.05
N PHE A 43 37.87 -33.17 61.03
CA PHE A 43 39.20 -32.54 61.02
C PHE A 43 39.11 -31.07 61.44
N LEU A 44 39.87 -30.68 62.45
CA LEU A 44 40.04 -29.28 62.83
C LEU A 44 41.32 -28.72 62.20
N VAL A 45 41.15 -27.79 61.26
CA VAL A 45 42.28 -26.96 60.76
C VAL A 45 42.77 -26.00 61.86
N PRO A 46 44.01 -25.50 61.78
CA PRO A 46 44.51 -24.48 62.69
C PRO A 46 43.57 -23.26 62.75
N ARG A 47 43.19 -22.88 63.98
CA ARG A 47 42.35 -21.69 64.24
C ARG A 47 43.25 -20.51 64.54
N VAL A 48 43.08 -19.43 63.79
CA VAL A 48 44.01 -18.31 63.77
C VAL A 48 43.22 -17.00 63.82
N SER A 49 43.67 -16.01 64.58
CA SER A 49 43.07 -14.66 64.58
C SER A 49 43.77 -13.79 63.55
N LEU A 50 43.25 -13.73 62.33
CA LEU A 50 43.77 -12.85 61.29
C LEU A 50 43.46 -11.38 61.59
N THR A 51 44.27 -10.46 61.09
CA THR A 51 44.08 -9.01 61.29
C THR A 51 43.55 -8.29 60.06
N SER A 52 43.85 -8.79 58.86
CA SER A 52 43.46 -8.23 57.55
C SER A 52 43.70 -9.26 56.45
N LEU A 53 43.00 -9.15 55.31
CA LEU A 53 43.23 -10.03 54.15
C LEU A 53 44.65 -9.89 53.60
N ILE A 54 45.23 -8.69 53.62
CA ILE A 54 46.51 -8.37 52.98
C ILE A 54 47.72 -8.48 53.93
N VAL A 55 47.53 -9.05 55.12
CA VAL A 55 48.58 -9.20 56.13
C VAL A 55 48.76 -10.69 56.45
N SER A 56 49.97 -11.21 56.24
CA SER A 56 50.30 -12.62 56.49
C SER A 56 50.26 -12.99 57.98
N ALA A 57 50.57 -12.04 58.86
CA ALA A 57 50.49 -12.22 60.31
C ALA A 57 49.10 -12.71 60.75
N PRO A 58 49.02 -13.63 61.72
CA PRO A 58 50.08 -14.05 62.65
C PRO A 58 50.98 -15.20 62.14
N ILE A 59 50.83 -15.63 60.89
CA ILE A 59 51.67 -16.66 60.29
C ILE A 59 52.77 -16.01 59.48
N ASN A 60 54.02 -16.21 59.86
CA ASN A 60 55.15 -15.68 59.12
C ASN A 60 55.42 -16.57 57.89
N SER A 61 55.45 -15.97 56.70
CA SER A 61 55.71 -16.66 55.43
C SER A 61 54.80 -17.88 55.18
N PRO A 62 53.45 -17.70 55.19
CA PRO A 62 52.53 -18.80 54.92
C PRO A 62 52.80 -19.39 53.53
N ALA A 63 52.83 -20.73 53.45
CA ALA A 63 52.98 -21.44 52.19
C ALA A 63 51.75 -21.24 51.30
N ASP A 64 51.92 -21.39 49.99
CA ASP A 64 50.80 -21.34 49.06
C ASP A 64 49.76 -22.43 49.37
N ALA A 65 48.48 -22.08 49.27
CA ALA A 65 47.33 -22.91 49.65
C ALA A 65 47.26 -23.32 51.14
N LEU A 66 48.05 -22.71 52.04
CA LEU A 66 47.95 -22.95 53.50
C LEU A 66 46.55 -22.54 54.00
N THR A 67 45.79 -23.51 54.52
CA THR A 67 44.41 -23.31 54.97
C THR A 67 44.30 -23.18 56.49
N VAL A 68 43.54 -22.19 56.95
CA VAL A 68 43.27 -21.89 58.37
C VAL A 68 41.80 -21.56 58.57
N PHE A 69 41.32 -21.66 59.81
CA PHE A 69 40.03 -21.10 60.20
C PHE A 69 40.26 -19.80 60.96
N ASN A 70 39.86 -18.67 60.37
CA ASN A 70 39.91 -17.38 61.03
C ASN A 70 38.87 -17.30 62.15
N THR A 71 39.26 -16.78 63.32
CA THR A 71 38.37 -16.57 64.47
C THR A 71 38.03 -15.09 64.74
N ALA A 72 38.71 -14.16 64.06
CA ALA A 72 38.59 -12.73 64.33
C ALA A 72 37.61 -12.01 63.38
N THR A 73 36.98 -10.94 63.88
CA THR A 73 36.28 -9.94 63.05
C THR A 73 37.05 -8.62 63.16
N THR A 74 37.92 -8.34 62.20
CA THR A 74 38.91 -7.24 62.28
C THR A 74 39.17 -6.63 60.90
N GLY A 75 39.70 -5.40 60.87
CA GLY A 75 40.00 -4.66 59.64
C GLY A 75 38.83 -3.81 59.12
N VAL A 76 39.08 -3.06 58.05
CA VAL A 76 38.12 -2.20 57.33
C VAL A 76 37.92 -2.70 55.91
N ALA A 77 36.70 -2.58 55.39
CA ALA A 77 36.39 -2.93 54.01
C ALA A 77 37.29 -2.14 53.03
N PRO A 78 37.82 -2.77 51.96
CA PRO A 78 37.53 -4.13 51.48
C PRO A 78 38.43 -5.25 52.06
N ASN A 79 39.33 -4.94 52.99
CA ASN A 79 40.38 -5.87 53.48
C ASN A 79 40.07 -6.50 54.85
N ASN A 80 38.85 -6.33 55.36
CA ASN A 80 38.42 -6.89 56.64
C ASN A 80 38.30 -8.42 56.58
N VAL A 81 38.53 -9.06 57.72
CA VAL A 81 38.35 -10.50 57.92
C VAL A 81 37.17 -10.76 58.86
N THR A 82 36.52 -11.91 58.68
CA THR A 82 35.42 -12.39 59.53
C THR A 82 35.63 -13.88 59.82
N PRO A 83 35.01 -14.47 60.85
CA PRO A 83 35.18 -15.88 61.14
C PRO A 83 34.85 -16.78 59.94
N GLY A 84 35.69 -17.76 59.65
CA GLY A 84 35.52 -18.66 58.50
C GLY A 84 36.81 -19.28 58.00
N TYR A 85 36.73 -20.13 56.97
CA TYR A 85 37.91 -20.74 56.36
C TYR A 85 38.62 -19.77 55.42
N TYR A 86 39.94 -19.73 55.47
CA TYR A 86 40.80 -18.94 54.59
C TYR A 86 41.97 -19.78 54.12
N TYR A 87 42.49 -19.51 52.93
CA TYR A 87 43.79 -19.99 52.48
C TYR A 87 44.69 -18.84 52.05
N TRP A 88 46.00 -19.02 52.17
CA TRP A 88 46.97 -18.07 51.65
C TRP A 88 47.21 -18.27 50.16
N SER A 89 47.16 -17.19 49.38
CA SER A 89 47.58 -17.15 47.98
C SER A 89 48.91 -16.42 47.87
N SER A 90 49.96 -17.14 47.48
CA SER A 90 51.27 -16.54 47.21
C SER A 90 51.26 -15.68 45.95
N ALA A 91 50.39 -15.99 44.99
CA ALA A 91 50.21 -15.20 43.77
C ALA A 91 49.55 -13.83 44.04
N GLU A 92 48.58 -13.78 44.96
CA GLU A 92 47.87 -12.54 45.32
C GLU A 92 48.40 -11.88 46.61
N THR A 93 49.36 -12.53 47.29
CA THR A 93 49.96 -12.09 48.57
C THR A 93 48.93 -11.75 49.65
N LYS A 94 47.85 -12.53 49.73
CA LYS A 94 46.73 -12.27 50.63
C LYS A 94 46.00 -13.54 51.06
N TRP A 95 45.25 -13.44 52.15
CA TRP A 95 44.27 -14.42 52.59
C TRP A 95 43.01 -14.37 51.71
N ILE A 96 42.59 -15.52 51.21
CA ILE A 96 41.36 -15.69 50.42
C ILE A 96 40.40 -16.55 51.22
N ARG A 97 39.17 -16.07 51.41
CA ARG A 97 38.13 -16.80 52.15
C ARG A 97 37.60 -17.97 51.32
N LEU A 98 37.58 -19.17 51.89
CA LEU A 98 36.83 -20.30 51.36
C LEU A 98 35.34 -20.06 51.63
N LEU A 99 34.54 -19.96 50.58
CA LEU A 99 33.10 -19.63 50.60
C LEU A 99 32.32 -20.43 51.67
N THR A 100 31.47 -19.76 52.47
CA THR A 100 30.65 -20.37 53.54
C THR A 100 29.16 -20.49 53.19
N SER A 101 28.75 -19.97 52.04
CA SER A 101 27.44 -20.16 51.41
C SER A 101 27.57 -19.81 49.93
N PHE A 102 26.73 -20.40 49.07
CA PHE A 102 26.54 -19.90 47.71
C PHE A 102 25.87 -18.52 47.76
N SER A 103 26.63 -17.47 48.08
CA SER A 103 26.21 -16.09 47.94
C SER A 103 27.02 -15.35 46.86
N ALA A 104 27.71 -16.08 45.98
CA ALA A 104 28.28 -15.49 44.77
C ALA A 104 28.05 -16.46 43.61
N ASP A 105 27.02 -16.10 42.85
CA ASP A 105 26.62 -16.61 41.54
C ASP A 105 27.82 -16.81 40.59
N VAL A 106 27.74 -17.76 39.67
CA VAL A 106 28.80 -18.24 38.76
C VAL A 106 29.11 -17.23 37.62
N ARG A 107 29.11 -15.91 37.91
CA ARG A 107 29.02 -14.86 36.88
C ARG A 107 30.23 -13.92 36.77
N ARG A 108 31.35 -14.22 37.43
CA ARG A 108 32.59 -13.46 37.25
C ARG A 108 33.38 -13.92 36.02
N ILE A 109 32.89 -13.56 34.83
CA ILE A 109 33.73 -13.38 33.63
C ILE A 109 33.43 -11.98 33.08
N GLY A 110 34.31 -11.00 33.33
CA GLY A 110 34.21 -9.64 32.78
C GLY A 110 33.40 -8.63 33.61
N THR A 111 33.64 -7.33 33.37
CA THR A 111 33.02 -6.18 34.08
C THR A 111 31.57 -5.88 33.68
N SER A 112 30.94 -6.73 32.86
CA SER A 112 29.68 -6.41 32.16
C SER A 112 28.69 -7.59 32.07
N HIS A 113 28.52 -8.39 33.13
CA HIS A 113 27.56 -9.51 33.10
C HIS A 113 26.57 -9.50 34.27
N ILE A 114 25.34 -9.95 33.96
CA ILE A 114 24.14 -10.21 34.79
C ILE A 114 24.45 -10.04 36.28
N SER A 115 24.39 -8.80 36.75
CA SER A 115 24.92 -8.45 38.05
C SER A 115 24.23 -9.27 39.14
N GLU A 116 24.92 -9.31 40.28
CA GLU A 116 24.39 -9.32 41.65
C GLU A 116 23.01 -8.64 41.84
N ASP A 117 22.56 -7.82 40.88
CA ASP A 117 21.33 -7.03 40.83
C ASP A 117 20.04 -7.76 40.38
N ALA A 118 19.99 -9.09 40.41
CA ALA A 118 18.68 -9.75 40.47
C ALA A 118 18.08 -9.57 41.90
N GLY A 119 17.87 -8.31 42.33
CA GLY A 119 17.29 -7.97 43.64
C GLY A 119 17.91 -6.77 44.39
N VAL A 120 19.06 -6.26 43.97
CA VAL A 120 19.66 -5.01 44.47
C VAL A 120 19.93 -4.11 43.27
N GLY A 121 19.72 -2.80 43.38
CA GLY A 121 20.08 -1.88 42.29
C GLY A 121 21.60 -1.71 42.22
N SER A 122 22.11 -1.12 41.12
CA SER A 122 23.55 -0.96 40.83
C SER A 122 24.35 -0.08 41.83
N ASN A 123 23.81 0.20 43.01
CA ASN A 123 24.40 0.98 44.10
C ASN A 123 24.22 0.31 45.48
N GLY A 124 23.85 -0.98 45.54
CA GLY A 124 23.59 -1.70 46.80
C GLY A 124 22.29 -1.29 47.49
N SER A 125 21.45 -0.48 46.84
CA SER A 125 20.11 -0.12 47.33
C SER A 125 19.16 -1.29 47.07
N THR A 126 18.47 -1.75 48.11
CA THR A 126 17.43 -2.79 48.02
C THR A 126 16.42 -2.42 46.94
N MET A 127 16.18 -3.29 45.96
CA MET A 127 15.08 -3.09 45.01
C MET A 127 13.77 -3.15 45.80
N LEU A 128 13.12 -2.01 46.00
CA LEU A 128 11.80 -1.95 46.63
C LEU A 128 10.74 -2.13 45.52
N GLY A 129 10.26 -3.35 45.35
CA GLY A 129 9.29 -3.76 44.31
C GLY A 129 9.44 -5.25 43.97
N THR A 130 8.37 -5.92 43.58
CA THR A 130 8.43 -7.36 43.19
C THR A 130 8.43 -7.52 41.67
N HIS A 131 9.05 -8.59 41.15
CA HIS A 131 9.04 -8.97 39.73
C HIS A 131 9.83 -8.07 38.74
N ASN A 132 10.87 -7.37 39.19
CA ASN A 132 11.73 -6.56 38.31
C ASN A 132 12.95 -7.36 37.79
N ILE A 133 13.44 -7.05 36.59
CA ILE A 133 14.64 -7.63 35.97
C ILE A 133 15.67 -6.52 35.73
N ALA A 134 16.87 -6.64 36.30
CA ALA A 134 18.00 -5.70 36.08
C ALA A 134 19.22 -6.46 35.56
N ILE A 135 19.77 -6.06 34.41
CA ILE A 135 20.94 -6.70 33.81
C ILE A 135 21.86 -5.63 33.23
N GLY A 136 23.03 -5.40 33.85
CA GLY A 136 24.07 -4.49 33.35
C GLY A 136 24.32 -3.29 34.26
N ALA A 137 25.51 -2.70 34.16
CA ALA A 137 25.94 -1.60 35.04
C ALA A 137 25.06 -0.34 34.87
N GLY A 138 24.42 0.10 35.94
CA GLY A 138 23.51 1.25 35.88
C GLY A 138 22.13 0.93 35.29
N ALA A 139 21.78 -0.34 35.09
CA ALA A 139 20.38 -0.72 34.91
C ALA A 139 19.61 -0.37 36.20
N MET A 140 18.56 0.46 36.12
CA MET A 140 17.82 0.97 37.29
C MET A 140 18.67 1.81 38.27
N ASN A 141 19.42 2.81 37.77
CA ASN A 141 20.36 3.60 38.57
C ASN A 141 19.71 4.60 39.57
N SER A 142 18.40 4.85 39.55
CA SER A 142 17.75 5.94 40.29
C SER A 142 16.51 5.51 41.09
N VAL A 143 16.67 4.56 42.01
CA VAL A 143 15.58 4.08 42.87
C VAL A 143 15.34 5.03 44.05
N SER A 144 14.10 5.50 44.21
CA SER A 144 13.61 5.98 45.50
C SER A 144 12.09 5.66 45.56
N VAL A 145 11.47 5.55 46.73
CA VAL A 145 10.06 5.07 46.87
C VAL A 145 9.10 6.24 47.04
N GLY A 146 8.11 6.35 46.15
CA GLY A 146 6.97 7.25 46.30
C GLY A 146 5.81 6.44 46.89
N PRO A 147 4.98 7.02 47.77
CA PRO A 147 3.87 6.31 48.38
C PRO A 147 2.79 6.04 47.31
N SER A 148 2.88 4.90 46.62
CA SER A 148 1.81 4.43 45.74
C SER A 148 1.28 3.08 46.24
N PRO A 149 -0.04 2.86 46.20
CA PRO A 149 -0.66 1.61 46.62
C PRO A 149 -0.34 0.41 45.70
N PHE A 150 0.30 0.64 44.55
CA PHE A 150 0.59 -0.36 43.51
C PHE A 150 2.09 -0.68 43.35
N GLY A 151 2.87 -0.55 44.43
CA GLY A 151 4.34 -0.55 44.44
C GLY A 151 5.06 -1.27 43.29
N LEU A 152 5.80 -0.51 42.47
CA LEU A 152 6.79 -0.93 41.45
C LEU A 152 6.78 -2.43 41.08
N LEU A 153 5.80 -2.86 40.28
CA LEU A 153 5.70 -4.23 39.75
C LEU A 153 6.24 -4.33 38.32
N GLY A 154 7.06 -5.34 38.04
CA GLY A 154 7.22 -5.87 36.68
C GLY A 154 8.08 -5.08 35.68
N ASN A 155 9.07 -4.29 36.12
CA ASN A 155 9.93 -3.55 35.19
C ASN A 155 11.11 -4.40 34.67
N VAL A 156 11.53 -4.17 33.43
CA VAL A 156 12.70 -4.82 32.81
C VAL A 156 13.72 -3.75 32.42
N ALA A 157 14.95 -3.86 32.90
CA ALA A 157 16.08 -3.01 32.53
C ALA A 157 17.28 -3.87 32.13
N ILE A 158 17.69 -3.82 30.87
CA ILE A 158 18.80 -4.61 30.31
C ILE A 158 19.74 -3.65 29.56
N GLY A 159 21.03 -3.67 29.87
CA GLY A 159 22.03 -2.76 29.33
C GLY A 159 22.30 -1.55 30.23
N GLY A 160 23.33 -0.77 29.89
CA GLY A 160 23.92 0.21 30.80
C GLY A 160 23.23 1.56 30.83
N GLY A 161 23.23 2.22 31.99
CA GLY A 161 22.77 3.61 32.14
C GLY A 161 21.28 3.86 31.89
N ASN A 162 20.44 2.82 31.79
CA ASN A 162 19.00 2.97 31.72
C ASN A 162 18.48 3.62 33.01
N GLN A 163 17.92 4.82 32.87
CA GLN A 163 17.46 5.66 33.97
C GLN A 163 16.03 5.28 34.35
N LEU A 164 15.82 4.04 34.81
CA LEU A 164 14.55 3.72 35.46
C LEU A 164 14.54 4.35 36.86
N ALA A 165 13.88 5.50 36.95
CA ALA A 165 13.72 6.29 38.15
C ALA A 165 12.29 6.15 38.67
N LYS A 166 12.22 6.14 40.00
CA LYS A 166 11.05 6.39 40.84
C LYS A 166 9.91 7.18 40.17
N VAL A 167 8.96 6.51 39.53
CA VAL A 167 7.63 7.07 39.31
C VAL A 167 6.62 5.93 39.42
N THR A 168 5.42 6.23 39.90
CA THR A 168 4.36 5.34 40.38
C THR A 168 3.81 4.31 39.36
N GLY A 169 4.33 4.27 38.14
CA GLY A 169 3.85 3.44 37.05
C GLY A 169 4.58 2.08 36.93
N PRO A 170 3.87 0.93 37.02
CA PRO A 170 4.46 -0.40 36.82
C PRO A 170 4.67 -0.77 35.34
N GLY A 171 5.41 -1.85 35.07
CA GLY A 171 5.44 -2.52 33.75
C GLY A 171 6.25 -1.85 32.64
N ASN A 172 7.31 -1.11 32.97
CA ASN A 172 8.17 -0.47 31.99
C ASN A 172 9.29 -1.41 31.49
N ILE A 173 9.66 -1.30 30.21
CA ILE A 173 10.75 -2.07 29.59
C ILE A 173 11.80 -1.08 29.08
N ALA A 174 13.05 -1.21 29.52
CA ALA A 174 14.21 -0.52 28.98
C ALA A 174 15.28 -1.54 28.56
N ILE A 175 15.60 -1.62 27.28
CA ILE A 175 16.62 -2.53 26.77
C ILE A 175 17.60 -1.73 25.91
N GLY A 176 18.89 -1.79 26.21
CA GLY A 176 19.95 -1.03 25.54
C GLY A 176 20.57 0.02 26.48
N TYR A 177 20.84 1.23 25.99
CA TYR A 177 21.63 2.23 26.72
C TYR A 177 20.89 3.54 26.95
N GLY A 178 20.85 4.02 28.20
CA GLY A 178 20.40 5.38 28.49
C GLY A 178 18.91 5.66 28.28
N ASN A 179 18.06 4.63 28.20
CA ASN A 179 16.61 4.81 28.07
C ASN A 179 15.99 5.27 29.40
N ASN A 180 14.94 6.11 29.34
CA ASN A 180 14.26 6.66 30.52
C ASN A 180 12.72 6.53 30.43
N PRO A 181 12.13 5.31 30.45
CA PRO A 181 10.69 5.12 30.32
C PRO A 181 9.87 5.51 31.57
N ASN A 182 10.29 6.53 32.33
CA ASN A 182 9.70 6.88 33.63
C ASN A 182 8.45 7.75 33.48
N GLY A 183 7.27 7.15 33.66
CA GLY A 183 5.99 7.86 33.71
C GLY A 183 5.19 7.52 34.97
N THR A 184 4.29 8.42 35.38
CA THR A 184 3.41 8.19 36.54
C THR A 184 2.42 7.04 36.36
N GLY A 185 2.06 6.72 35.12
CA GLY A 185 1.09 5.67 34.78
C GLY A 185 1.68 4.30 34.38
N GLY A 186 2.94 4.26 33.95
CA GLY A 186 3.65 3.00 33.63
C GLY A 186 3.45 2.53 32.19
N GLY A 187 3.86 1.29 31.90
CA GLY A 187 3.68 0.64 30.60
C GLY A 187 4.51 1.22 29.44
N ASN A 188 5.59 1.96 29.73
CA ASN A 188 6.45 2.54 28.70
C ASN A 188 7.54 1.52 28.26
N ILE A 189 7.79 1.43 26.96
CA ILE A 189 8.80 0.54 26.35
C ILE A 189 9.85 1.40 25.65
N GLY A 190 11.11 1.32 26.07
CA GLY A 190 12.28 1.90 25.43
C GLY A 190 13.27 0.81 25.02
N ILE A 191 13.44 0.56 23.72
CA ILE A 191 14.40 -0.45 23.22
C ILE A 191 15.38 0.22 22.26
N GLY A 192 16.67 0.12 22.54
CA GLY A 192 17.77 0.79 21.82
C GLY A 192 18.48 1.82 22.70
N GLY A 193 18.66 3.06 22.22
CA GLY A 193 19.54 4.03 22.87
C GLY A 193 18.90 5.40 23.09
N LEU A 194 19.01 5.94 24.30
CA LEU A 194 18.58 7.32 24.64
C LEU A 194 17.10 7.63 24.33
N ASN A 195 16.24 6.60 24.35
CA ASN A 195 14.81 6.79 24.13
C ASN A 195 14.12 7.30 25.40
N LEU A 196 13.02 8.04 25.22
CA LEU A 196 12.15 8.52 26.32
C LEU A 196 12.88 9.40 27.35
N SER A 197 14.04 10.00 27.03
CA SER A 197 14.91 10.68 28.00
C SER A 197 14.25 11.76 28.87
N ALA A 198 13.12 12.33 28.44
CA ALA A 198 12.44 13.45 29.10
C ALA A 198 11.06 13.11 29.72
N VAL A 199 10.63 11.85 29.74
CA VAL A 199 9.28 11.50 30.24
C VAL A 199 9.14 11.84 31.72
N THR A 200 8.03 12.50 32.07
CA THR A 200 7.67 12.87 33.44
C THR A 200 6.39 12.18 33.89
N THR A 201 5.29 12.31 33.14
CA THR A 201 3.97 11.73 33.50
C THR A 201 3.35 10.85 32.42
N GLY A 202 3.91 10.83 31.21
CA GLY A 202 3.37 10.07 30.08
C GLY A 202 3.36 8.55 30.30
N GLU A 203 2.30 7.87 29.86
CA GLU A 203 2.11 6.42 30.01
C GLU A 203 1.91 5.70 28.67
N GLY A 204 2.22 4.40 28.63
CA GLY A 204 1.96 3.55 27.46
C GLY A 204 2.70 3.97 26.19
N ASN A 205 3.88 4.58 26.28
CA ASN A 205 4.69 4.99 25.13
C ASN A 205 5.63 3.86 24.68
N TYR A 206 5.71 3.59 23.38
CA TYR A 206 6.52 2.53 22.79
C TYR A 206 7.58 3.17 21.88
N ALA A 207 8.83 3.22 22.33
CA ALA A 207 9.96 3.78 21.61
C ALA A 207 11.04 2.74 21.33
N ILE A 208 11.16 2.33 20.07
CA ILE A 208 12.10 1.31 19.61
C ILE A 208 13.03 1.93 18.57
N GLY A 209 14.31 2.11 18.90
CA GLY A 209 15.29 2.77 18.04
C GLY A 209 16.33 3.56 18.84
N ILE A 210 16.88 4.62 18.25
CA ILE A 210 17.85 5.52 18.90
C ILE A 210 17.25 6.93 18.93
N GLU A 211 17.31 7.59 20.08
CA GLU A 211 16.76 8.93 20.32
C GLU A 211 15.28 9.10 19.93
N SER A 212 14.54 8.01 19.95
CA SER A 212 13.11 8.00 19.68
C SER A 212 12.35 8.48 20.92
N GLN A 213 11.38 9.39 20.72
CA GLN A 213 10.62 10.01 21.81
C GLN A 213 11.48 10.72 22.87
N GLN A 214 12.62 11.29 22.46
CA GLN A 214 13.59 11.93 23.36
C GLN A 214 13.00 13.09 24.19
N ALA A 215 12.01 13.81 23.64
CA ALA A 215 11.43 15.02 24.22
C ALA A 215 10.03 14.82 24.84
N VAL A 216 9.49 13.59 24.88
CA VAL A 216 8.17 13.31 25.46
C VAL A 216 8.21 13.62 26.93
N THR A 217 7.38 14.55 27.40
CA THR A 217 7.25 14.91 28.83
C THR A 217 5.98 14.29 29.41
N THR A 218 4.81 14.70 28.90
CA THR A 218 3.49 14.30 29.42
C THR A 218 2.65 13.51 28.41
N GLY A 219 3.10 13.40 27.17
CA GLY A 219 2.43 12.65 26.10
C GLY A 219 2.35 11.15 26.40
N SER A 220 1.23 10.53 26.03
CA SER A 220 0.90 9.13 26.32
C SER A 220 0.45 8.38 25.07
N GLN A 221 0.60 7.06 25.08
CA GLN A 221 0.14 6.16 24.01
C GLN A 221 0.79 6.41 22.64
N ASN A 222 2.01 6.98 22.60
CA ASN A 222 2.73 7.20 21.34
C ASN A 222 3.55 5.95 20.96
N ILE A 223 3.57 5.60 19.68
CA ILE A 223 4.33 4.47 19.12
C ILE A 223 5.36 4.99 18.14
N SER A 224 6.64 4.69 18.38
CA SER A 224 7.75 5.09 17.51
C SER A 224 8.71 3.94 17.24
N LEU A 225 8.98 3.71 15.95
CA LEU A 225 9.93 2.70 15.48
C LEU A 225 10.96 3.35 14.54
N GLY A 226 12.22 3.41 14.99
CA GLY A 226 13.37 3.91 14.24
C GLY A 226 14.09 5.09 14.91
N ALA A 227 14.96 5.77 14.18
CA ALA A 227 15.87 6.77 14.75
C ALA A 227 15.29 8.19 14.74
N ALA A 228 15.36 8.89 15.88
CA ALA A 228 14.87 10.26 16.06
C ALA A 228 13.40 10.48 15.66
N VAL A 229 12.57 9.46 15.87
CA VAL A 229 11.12 9.50 15.58
C VAL A 229 10.35 10.09 16.76
N LEU A 230 9.36 10.93 16.48
CA LEU A 230 8.38 11.49 17.43
C LEU A 230 9.02 12.19 18.63
N LYS A 231 9.76 13.28 18.43
CA LYS A 231 10.23 14.13 19.55
C LYS A 231 9.08 15.01 20.09
N VAL A 232 7.96 14.38 20.44
CA VAL A 232 6.73 15.03 20.92
C VAL A 232 6.95 15.60 22.31
N ALA A 233 6.45 16.80 22.66
CA ALA A 233 6.54 17.28 24.06
C ALA A 233 5.32 16.84 24.90
N THR A 234 4.09 16.99 24.39
CA THR A 234 2.84 16.78 25.15
C THR A 234 1.71 16.04 24.41
N GLY A 235 1.91 15.69 23.14
CA GLY A 235 0.92 15.01 22.29
C GLY A 235 0.73 13.52 22.61
N ASN A 236 -0.46 13.01 22.33
CA ASN A 236 -0.88 11.64 22.61
C ASN A 236 -1.22 10.85 21.35
N LYS A 237 -1.13 9.51 21.41
CA LYS A 237 -1.62 8.59 20.36
C LYS A 237 -1.01 8.79 18.97
N ASN A 238 0.20 9.34 18.90
CA ASN A 238 0.91 9.49 17.63
C ASN A 238 1.67 8.22 17.28
N ILE A 239 1.71 7.86 16.00
CA ILE A 239 2.42 6.70 15.45
C ILE A 239 3.48 7.20 14.46
N GLY A 240 4.73 6.84 14.66
CA GLY A 240 5.84 7.20 13.78
C GLY A 240 6.70 5.98 13.44
N MET A 241 6.97 5.74 12.17
CA MET A 241 7.81 4.63 11.73
C MET A 241 8.79 5.07 10.63
N GLY A 242 10.09 4.95 10.89
CA GLY A 242 11.15 5.34 9.98
C GLY A 242 12.25 6.16 10.65
N ASN A 243 12.78 7.17 9.98
CA ASN A 243 13.83 8.04 10.54
C ASN A 243 13.40 9.50 10.44
N ASP A 244 13.57 10.28 11.51
CA ASP A 244 13.18 11.70 11.60
C ASP A 244 11.69 11.99 11.33
N VAL A 245 10.82 10.99 11.54
CA VAL A 245 9.37 11.13 11.41
C VAL A 245 8.83 11.97 12.57
N LEU A 246 8.04 13.00 12.25
CA LEU A 246 7.40 13.89 13.24
C LEU A 246 8.41 14.45 14.29
N THR A 247 9.63 14.77 13.84
CA THR A 247 10.77 15.10 14.72
C THR A 247 10.68 16.46 15.42
N VAL A 248 9.78 17.36 15.00
CA VAL A 248 9.60 18.70 15.59
C VAL A 248 8.20 18.94 16.18
N LEU A 249 7.39 17.89 16.32
CA LEU A 249 6.02 18.00 16.83
C LEU A 249 6.04 18.47 18.29
N ALA A 250 5.68 19.72 18.58
CA ALA A 250 5.65 20.25 19.94
C ALA A 250 4.38 19.76 20.68
N SER A 251 3.22 19.86 20.05
CA SER A 251 1.93 19.40 20.59
C SER A 251 1.01 18.90 19.47
N GLY A 252 0.22 17.86 19.70
CA GLY A 252 -0.63 17.29 18.65
C GLY A 252 -0.94 15.82 18.89
N ASN A 253 -2.17 15.42 18.62
CA ASN A 253 -2.66 14.08 18.92
C ASN A 253 -3.02 13.30 17.66
N ASP A 254 -2.96 11.98 17.74
CA ASP A 254 -3.51 11.08 16.73
C ASP A 254 -2.89 11.27 15.32
N ASN A 255 -1.62 11.66 15.24
CA ASN A 255 -0.88 11.77 13.98
C ASN A 255 -0.18 10.45 13.62
N VAL A 256 -0.18 10.08 12.36
CA VAL A 256 0.50 8.89 11.81
C VAL A 256 1.54 9.32 10.79
N GLY A 257 2.78 8.88 10.95
CA GLY A 257 3.89 9.14 10.03
C GLY A 257 4.62 7.85 9.67
N PHE A 258 4.83 7.60 8.39
CA PHE A 258 5.57 6.44 7.89
C PHE A 258 6.53 6.85 6.77
N GLY A 259 7.84 6.61 6.94
CA GLY A 259 8.87 6.96 5.96
C GLY A 259 10.07 7.68 6.57
N VAL A 260 10.95 8.26 5.74
CA VAL A 260 12.04 9.13 6.23
C VAL A 260 11.55 10.58 6.23
N ALA A 261 11.68 11.29 7.35
CA ALA A 261 11.23 12.67 7.53
C ALA A 261 9.75 12.93 7.19
N ALA A 262 8.89 11.92 7.29
CA ALA A 262 7.44 12.08 7.11
C ALA A 262 6.87 12.98 8.22
N GLY A 263 6.18 14.05 7.85
CA GLY A 263 5.64 15.05 8.78
C GLY A 263 6.69 15.76 9.63
N GLY A 264 7.98 15.71 9.29
CA GLY A 264 9.07 16.24 10.12
C GLY A 264 9.08 17.77 10.31
N ALA A 265 8.17 18.52 9.69
CA ALA A 265 7.94 19.95 9.87
C ALA A 265 6.65 20.27 10.65
N LEU A 266 5.84 19.26 10.98
CA LEU A 266 4.64 19.42 11.80
C LEU A 266 5.05 19.81 13.22
N THR A 267 4.75 21.04 13.64
CA THR A 267 5.02 21.55 14.99
C THR A 267 3.79 21.49 15.88
N THR A 268 2.60 21.73 15.32
CA THR A 268 1.32 21.54 15.98
C THR A 268 0.34 20.82 15.04
N GLY A 269 -0.69 20.15 15.57
CA GLY A 269 -1.79 19.62 14.76
C GLY A 269 -2.19 18.19 15.09
N ASN A 270 -3.42 17.82 14.75
CA ASN A 270 -4.06 16.55 15.13
C ASN A 270 -4.58 15.78 13.91
N TYR A 271 -4.70 14.46 14.07
CA TYR A 271 -5.36 13.59 13.08
C TYR A 271 -4.74 13.60 11.68
N ASN A 272 -3.43 13.83 11.58
CA ASN A 272 -2.73 13.85 10.30
C ASN A 272 -2.15 12.48 9.94
N THR A 273 -2.07 12.15 8.66
CA THR A 273 -1.44 10.93 8.14
C THR A 273 -0.44 11.31 7.07
N PHE A 274 0.83 10.96 7.27
CA PHE A 274 1.94 11.14 6.34
C PHE A 274 2.51 9.78 5.97
N PHE A 275 2.53 9.45 4.69
CA PHE A 275 3.07 8.18 4.20
C PHE A 275 3.99 8.43 3.01
N GLY A 276 5.29 8.16 3.19
CA GLY A 276 6.33 8.37 2.19
C GLY A 276 7.47 9.24 2.70
N THR A 277 8.63 9.15 2.04
CA THR A 277 9.79 9.99 2.34
C THR A 277 9.44 11.47 2.17
N GLU A 278 9.65 12.28 3.21
CA GLU A 278 9.36 13.71 3.25
C GLU A 278 7.91 14.07 2.90
N ALA A 279 6.95 13.17 3.16
CA ALA A 279 5.54 13.47 3.00
C ALA A 279 5.11 14.58 3.99
N GLY A 280 4.47 15.64 3.49
CA GLY A 280 4.13 16.85 4.26
C GLY A 280 5.30 17.80 4.53
N ASN A 281 6.52 17.41 4.16
CA ASN A 281 7.76 18.16 4.34
C ASN A 281 8.29 18.73 3.02
N ARG A 282 9.24 19.68 3.11
CA ARG A 282 9.99 20.14 1.95
C ARG A 282 11.49 20.22 2.22
N LEU A 283 12.26 19.85 1.21
CA LEU A 283 13.73 19.86 1.14
C LEU A 283 14.41 21.24 1.16
N THR A 284 13.69 22.37 0.99
CA THR A 284 14.18 23.77 1.09
C THR A 284 13.14 24.73 0.47
N GLY A 285 12.67 25.75 1.20
CA GLY A 285 11.72 26.77 0.74
C GLY A 285 11.23 27.67 1.90
N PRO A 286 10.59 28.83 1.63
CA PRO A 286 9.98 29.65 2.67
C PRO A 286 8.89 28.86 3.43
N ILE A 287 8.68 29.21 4.70
CA ILE A 287 7.88 28.47 5.71
C ILE A 287 6.41 28.24 5.27
N SER A 288 5.94 28.92 4.22
CA SER A 288 4.55 28.89 3.73
C SER A 288 4.07 27.55 3.18
N ASP A 289 4.98 26.65 2.77
CA ASP A 289 4.63 25.39 2.09
C ASP A 289 4.73 24.16 3.03
N HIS A 290 5.02 24.36 4.31
CA HIS A 290 5.11 23.28 5.29
C HIS A 290 3.76 23.05 5.98
N TYR A 291 3.45 21.78 6.25
CA TYR A 291 2.31 21.43 7.09
C TYR A 291 2.68 21.58 8.55
N THR A 292 2.79 22.81 9.05
CA THR A 292 3.31 23.08 10.40
C THR A 292 2.26 22.97 11.50
N SER A 293 0.98 23.24 11.21
CA SER A 293 -0.05 23.45 12.24
C SER A 293 -1.44 22.86 11.96
N GLY A 294 -1.67 22.23 10.81
CA GLY A 294 -3.01 21.83 10.37
C GLY A 294 -3.49 20.50 10.95
N ASP A 295 -4.80 20.32 10.97
CA ASP A 295 -5.49 19.10 11.39
C ASP A 295 -6.10 18.33 10.20
N PHE A 296 -6.29 17.02 10.34
CA PHE A 296 -6.96 16.16 9.35
C PHE A 296 -6.31 16.11 7.95
N GLY A 297 -4.98 16.29 7.88
CA GLY A 297 -4.20 16.19 6.66
C GLY A 297 -3.87 14.74 6.27
N LEU A 298 -4.05 14.35 5.01
CA LEU A 298 -3.63 13.06 4.45
C LEU A 298 -2.63 13.28 3.31
N PHE A 299 -1.36 12.91 3.52
CA PHE A 299 -0.25 13.07 2.58
C PHE A 299 0.32 11.70 2.20
N LEU A 300 0.13 11.29 0.94
CA LEU A 300 0.52 9.97 0.45
C LEU A 300 1.48 10.08 -0.74
N GLY A 301 2.73 9.65 -0.57
CA GLY A 301 3.76 9.63 -1.59
C GLY A 301 5.05 10.36 -1.17
N SER A 302 6.15 10.05 -1.85
CA SER A 302 7.44 10.69 -1.60
C SER A 302 7.41 12.17 -2.00
N GLN A 303 7.95 13.05 -1.16
CA GLN A 303 8.05 14.49 -1.36
C GLN A 303 6.70 15.14 -1.65
N THR A 304 5.63 14.63 -1.03
CA THR A 304 4.30 15.26 -1.13
C THR A 304 4.28 16.56 -0.33
N LYS A 305 3.99 17.67 -1.00
CA LYS A 305 4.08 19.01 -0.40
C LYS A 305 2.74 19.46 0.16
N ALA A 306 2.75 20.06 1.34
CA ALA A 306 1.59 20.82 1.77
C ALA A 306 1.45 22.11 0.97
N LYS A 307 0.21 22.56 0.80
CA LYS A 307 -0.04 23.86 0.19
C LYS A 307 0.18 24.99 1.17
N ASN A 308 -0.24 24.76 2.41
CA ASN A 308 -0.18 25.67 3.54
C ASN A 308 -0.37 24.85 4.83
N ALA A 309 -0.41 25.50 5.99
CA ALA A 309 -0.58 24.85 7.29
C ALA A 309 -2.05 24.80 7.78
N LEU A 310 -3.04 24.77 6.87
CA LEU A 310 -4.48 24.71 7.19
C LEU A 310 -5.01 23.28 7.24
N ASP A 311 -6.18 23.11 7.84
CA ASP A 311 -6.83 21.82 8.06
C ASP A 311 -7.40 21.18 6.78
N ASN A 312 -7.74 19.89 6.86
CA ASN A 312 -8.49 19.12 5.87
C ASN A 312 -7.82 19.06 4.49
N GLN A 313 -6.50 18.89 4.47
CA GLN A 313 -5.75 18.72 3.22
C GLN A 313 -5.68 17.24 2.81
N LEU A 314 -5.92 16.95 1.53
CA LEU A 314 -5.67 15.63 0.94
C LEU A 314 -4.64 15.78 -0.18
N ASN A 315 -3.41 15.31 0.00
CA ASN A 315 -2.40 15.27 -1.06
C ASN A 315 -1.96 13.83 -1.36
N ILE A 316 -2.14 13.38 -2.60
CA ILE A 316 -1.64 12.08 -3.10
C ILE A 316 -0.70 12.34 -4.28
N GLY A 317 0.58 12.02 -4.09
CA GLY A 317 1.62 12.04 -5.12
C GLY A 317 1.92 13.41 -5.75
N ASN A 318 1.48 14.53 -5.13
CA ASN A 318 1.44 15.85 -5.77
C ASN A 318 0.60 15.89 -7.06
N TRP A 319 -0.37 14.97 -7.18
CA TRP A 319 -1.24 14.82 -8.34
C TRP A 319 -2.72 15.03 -7.99
N ILE A 320 -3.09 14.73 -6.75
CA ILE A 320 -4.45 14.90 -6.23
C ILE A 320 -4.30 15.76 -4.99
N TYR A 321 -4.88 16.96 -5.02
CA TYR A 321 -4.82 17.91 -3.91
C TYR A 321 -6.25 18.34 -3.54
N GLY A 322 -6.63 18.26 -2.27
CA GLY A 322 -7.89 18.77 -1.75
C GLY A 322 -7.71 19.72 -0.58
N GLU A 323 -8.53 20.77 -0.52
CA GLU A 323 -8.54 21.78 0.56
C GLU A 323 -9.97 22.31 0.72
N ASN A 324 -10.44 22.46 1.95
CA ASN A 324 -11.75 23.06 2.26
C ASN A 324 -12.92 22.47 1.42
N GLY A 325 -12.90 21.16 1.18
CA GLY A 325 -13.94 20.44 0.44
C GLY A 325 -13.86 20.52 -1.09
N ALA A 326 -12.83 21.15 -1.64
CA ALA A 326 -12.53 21.13 -3.07
C ALA A 326 -11.44 20.10 -3.40
N LEU A 327 -11.45 19.55 -4.61
CA LEU A 327 -10.52 18.53 -5.10
C LEU A 327 -9.96 18.95 -6.47
N ALA A 328 -8.65 18.99 -6.60
CA ALA A 328 -7.91 19.27 -7.83
C ALA A 328 -7.12 18.01 -8.27
N LEU A 329 -7.14 17.72 -9.58
CA LEU A 329 -6.45 16.59 -10.21
C LEU A 329 -5.48 17.12 -11.28
N GLY A 330 -4.18 16.89 -11.14
CA GLY A 330 -3.16 17.30 -12.11
C GLY A 330 -1.73 17.35 -11.54
N ASN A 331 -0.71 17.28 -12.40
CA ASN A 331 0.69 17.31 -11.99
C ASN A 331 1.10 18.72 -11.52
N PHE A 332 1.28 18.92 -10.21
CA PHE A 332 1.58 20.23 -9.61
C PHE A 332 3.08 20.59 -9.56
N THR A 333 3.90 20.02 -10.46
CA THR A 333 5.33 20.33 -10.52
C THR A 333 5.60 21.60 -11.33
N GLY A 334 5.78 22.75 -10.68
CA GLY A 334 6.52 23.87 -11.30
C GLY A 334 6.08 25.32 -11.08
N GLY A 335 5.00 25.61 -10.36
CA GLY A 335 4.55 26.99 -10.11
C GLY A 335 4.71 27.40 -8.65
N THR A 336 5.26 28.59 -8.38
CA THR A 336 5.37 29.19 -7.04
C THR A 336 4.04 29.59 -6.40
N ALA A 337 2.91 29.30 -7.05
CA ALA A 337 1.57 29.47 -6.51
C ALA A 337 0.74 28.24 -6.87
N LEU A 338 0.42 27.42 -5.86
CA LEU A 338 -0.64 26.42 -5.96
C LEU A 338 -1.97 27.17 -6.17
N PRO A 339 -2.88 26.71 -7.05
CA PRO A 339 -4.14 27.40 -7.31
C PRO A 339 -4.90 27.67 -6.01
N THR A 340 -5.23 28.94 -5.75
CA THR A 340 -6.05 29.33 -4.60
C THR A 340 -7.48 28.86 -4.83
N ILE A 341 -7.84 27.71 -4.26
CA ILE A 341 -9.21 27.22 -4.31
C ILE A 341 -10.06 28.04 -3.32
N THR A 342 -10.84 28.99 -3.81
CA THR A 342 -11.75 29.79 -2.98
C THR A 342 -13.11 29.10 -2.85
N ALA A 343 -13.71 29.21 -1.66
CA ALA A 343 -14.87 28.43 -1.20
C ALA A 343 -16.22 28.72 -1.90
N SER A 344 -16.22 29.21 -3.14
CA SER A 344 -17.44 29.58 -3.85
C SER A 344 -17.57 28.77 -5.15
N ASN A 345 -18.16 27.59 -4.99
CA ASN A 345 -18.64 26.62 -6.01
C ASN A 345 -17.63 25.60 -6.57
N ARG A 346 -18.00 24.32 -6.45
CA ARG A 346 -17.24 23.09 -6.79
C ARG A 346 -17.01 22.89 -8.30
N LEU A 347 -15.93 22.13 -8.60
CA LEU A 347 -15.35 21.62 -9.87
C LEU A 347 -14.31 22.55 -10.52
N ASP A 348 -13.02 22.15 -10.54
CA ASP A 348 -11.91 22.95 -11.08
C ASP A 348 -11.27 22.33 -12.34
N VAL A 349 -11.25 23.11 -13.43
CA VAL A 349 -10.77 22.75 -14.78
C VAL A 349 -9.58 23.63 -15.11
N VAL A 350 -8.38 23.05 -15.00
CA VAL A 350 -7.14 23.84 -15.14
C VAL A 350 -6.60 23.86 -16.58
N THR A 351 -7.06 22.96 -17.46
CA THR A 351 -7.05 23.04 -18.95
C THR A 351 -7.41 21.64 -19.48
N GLY A 352 -8.65 21.47 -19.94
CA GLY A 352 -9.17 20.18 -20.40
C GLY A 352 -10.64 20.05 -20.04
N ASN A 353 -11.50 19.92 -21.04
CA ASN A 353 -12.94 20.12 -20.88
C ASN A 353 -13.58 19.15 -19.87
N VAL A 354 -14.44 19.68 -19.01
CA VAL A 354 -15.41 18.88 -18.25
C VAL A 354 -16.52 18.48 -19.21
N GLY A 355 -16.63 17.17 -19.45
CA GLY A 355 -17.80 16.61 -20.13
C GLY A 355 -19.00 16.65 -19.18
N VAL A 356 -20.01 17.45 -19.51
CA VAL A 356 -21.35 17.31 -18.94
C VAL A 356 -22.03 16.19 -19.70
N ARG A 357 -22.25 15.04 -19.06
CA ARG A 357 -23.14 13.99 -19.57
C ARG A 357 -24.56 14.30 -19.09
N ASP A 358 -25.54 14.16 -19.98
CA ASP A 358 -26.99 14.33 -19.73
C ASP A 358 -27.56 15.77 -19.71
N ILE A 359 -27.30 16.57 -20.75
CA ILE A 359 -28.16 17.74 -21.05
C ILE A 359 -29.39 17.24 -21.84
N ASN A 360 -30.32 16.58 -21.16
CA ASN A 360 -31.53 16.00 -21.77
C ASN A 360 -32.82 16.71 -21.33
N ALA A 361 -32.86 18.05 -21.38
CA ALA A 361 -34.11 18.79 -21.25
C ALA A 361 -34.09 20.09 -22.05
N ALA A 362 -35.13 20.32 -22.85
CA ALA A 362 -35.42 21.60 -23.46
C ALA A 362 -35.72 22.63 -22.35
N TYR A 363 -34.79 23.54 -22.09
CA TYR A 363 -34.96 24.63 -21.13
C TYR A 363 -35.20 25.95 -21.88
N THR A 364 -36.24 26.67 -21.50
CA THR A 364 -36.50 28.04 -21.97
C THR A 364 -35.61 28.99 -21.19
N LEU A 365 -34.63 29.61 -21.86
CA LEU A 365 -33.69 30.53 -21.23
C LEU A 365 -34.42 31.79 -20.74
N SER A 366 -34.26 32.15 -19.48
CA SER A 366 -34.64 33.44 -18.94
C SER A 366 -33.62 34.50 -19.37
N GLY A 367 -34.02 35.77 -19.48
CA GLY A 367 -33.14 36.87 -19.93
C GLY A 367 -31.89 37.12 -19.05
N THR A 368 -31.71 36.37 -17.97
CA THR A 368 -30.55 36.41 -17.07
C THR A 368 -29.63 35.18 -17.18
N ASP A 369 -30.00 34.18 -18.00
CA ASP A 369 -29.25 32.93 -18.10
C ASP A 369 -27.98 33.12 -18.94
N LYS A 370 -26.87 32.52 -18.50
CA LYS A 370 -25.59 32.53 -19.24
C LYS A 370 -25.53 31.31 -20.16
N VAL A 371 -25.33 31.54 -21.46
CA VAL A 371 -25.13 30.48 -22.45
C VAL A 371 -23.63 30.18 -22.57
N VAL A 372 -23.27 28.90 -22.50
CA VAL A 372 -21.90 28.43 -22.75
C VAL A 372 -21.88 27.59 -24.02
N ILE A 373 -20.94 27.85 -24.92
CA ILE A 373 -20.70 27.04 -26.11
C ILE A 373 -19.29 26.46 -26.07
N ALA A 374 -19.15 25.21 -26.50
CA ALA A 374 -17.84 24.62 -26.75
C ALA A 374 -17.29 25.18 -28.07
N ASP A 375 -16.08 25.72 -28.07
CA ASP A 375 -15.39 26.05 -29.32
C ASP A 375 -14.95 24.75 -30.05
N ASN A 376 -14.34 24.91 -31.23
CA ASN A 376 -13.89 23.76 -32.04
C ASN A 376 -12.76 22.93 -31.38
N THR A 377 -12.23 23.37 -30.24
CA THR A 377 -11.28 22.63 -29.40
C THR A 377 -11.96 22.03 -28.15
N GLY A 378 -13.27 22.19 -28.05
CA GLY A 378 -14.13 21.74 -26.96
C GLY A 378 -14.14 22.66 -25.75
N VAL A 379 -13.40 23.78 -25.76
CA VAL A 379 -13.31 24.69 -24.62
C VAL A 379 -14.62 25.46 -24.46
N LEU A 380 -15.24 25.33 -23.29
CA LEU A 380 -16.50 25.99 -22.97
C LEU A 380 -16.26 27.50 -22.75
N ARG A 381 -16.91 28.33 -23.57
CA ARG A 381 -16.85 29.79 -23.51
C ARG A 381 -18.23 30.36 -23.22
N ALA A 382 -18.28 31.31 -22.28
CA ALA A 382 -19.48 32.09 -22.06
C ALA A 382 -19.72 33.00 -23.26
N VAL A 383 -20.92 32.93 -23.83
CA VAL A 383 -21.35 33.79 -24.92
C VAL A 383 -22.50 34.65 -24.42
N ALA A 384 -22.38 35.96 -24.67
CA ALA A 384 -23.44 36.90 -24.37
C ALA A 384 -24.70 36.46 -25.13
N THR A 385 -25.86 36.45 -24.47
CA THR A 385 -27.13 36.11 -25.11
C THR A 385 -27.43 36.99 -26.34
N SER A 386 -26.86 38.19 -26.39
CA SER A 386 -26.89 39.11 -27.53
C SER A 386 -26.11 38.65 -28.78
N ALA A 387 -25.22 37.67 -28.65
CA ALA A 387 -24.45 37.09 -29.77
C ALA A 387 -25.10 35.82 -30.36
N LEU A 388 -26.21 35.36 -29.78
CA LEU A 388 -27.04 34.30 -30.36
C LEU A 388 -28.00 34.93 -31.37
N VAL A 389 -27.65 34.80 -32.65
CA VAL A 389 -28.54 35.24 -33.74
C VAL A 389 -29.71 34.26 -33.80
N SER A 390 -30.94 34.75 -33.62
CA SER A 390 -32.13 33.96 -33.90
C SER A 390 -32.09 33.54 -35.37
N ALA A 391 -32.08 32.23 -35.63
CA ALA A 391 -32.22 31.71 -36.99
C ALA A 391 -33.52 32.27 -37.59
N SER A 392 -33.37 33.12 -38.61
CA SER A 392 -34.48 33.66 -39.40
C SER A 392 -35.13 32.53 -40.18
N SER A 393 -36.41 32.29 -39.95
CA SER A 393 -37.28 31.73 -40.99
C SER A 393 -37.95 32.90 -41.68
N ASP A 394 -37.63 33.07 -42.95
CA ASP A 394 -38.21 34.05 -43.86
C ASP A 394 -39.73 34.19 -43.71
N ILE A 395 -40.19 35.45 -43.57
CA ILE A 395 -41.39 35.89 -44.28
C ILE A 395 -40.93 37.00 -45.22
N ASN A 396 -40.75 36.60 -46.48
CA ASN A 396 -40.67 37.50 -47.61
C ASN A 396 -41.95 38.34 -47.68
N LEU A 397 -41.81 39.67 -47.72
CA LEU A 397 -42.59 40.50 -48.62
C LEU A 397 -41.60 41.41 -49.37
N TYR A 398 -41.39 41.07 -50.63
CA TYR A 398 -40.60 41.82 -51.60
C TYR A 398 -41.09 43.27 -51.70
N LYS A 399 -40.16 44.15 -52.09
CA LYS A 399 -40.49 45.45 -52.69
C LYS A 399 -41.49 45.24 -53.84
N ASP A 400 -42.69 45.74 -53.67
CA ASP A 400 -43.42 46.39 -54.76
C ASP A 400 -43.74 47.82 -54.33
N ASN A 401 -43.45 48.77 -55.20
CA ASN A 401 -43.62 50.19 -54.94
C ASN A 401 -45.12 50.50 -54.81
N GLY A 402 -45.65 50.66 -53.59
CA GLY A 402 -46.98 51.30 -53.47
C GLY A 402 -47.85 51.04 -52.24
N THR A 403 -47.28 50.90 -51.04
CA THR A 403 -47.88 51.22 -49.72
C THR A 403 -49.09 50.43 -49.18
N VAL A 404 -48.90 49.81 -48.00
CA VAL A 404 -49.95 49.47 -47.02
C VAL A 404 -49.71 50.29 -45.74
N THR A 405 -50.81 50.84 -45.21
CA THR A 405 -50.89 52.02 -44.35
C THR A 405 -50.57 51.78 -42.88
N ALA A 406 -49.82 52.73 -42.30
CA ALA A 406 -49.49 52.83 -40.88
C ALA A 406 -50.70 53.21 -40.00
N GLY A 407 -50.92 52.44 -38.93
CA GLY A 407 -51.88 52.75 -37.87
C GLY A 407 -51.24 53.46 -36.68
N ALA A 408 -51.02 54.78 -36.81
CA ALA A 408 -51.05 55.82 -35.76
C ALA A 408 -50.78 57.20 -36.40
N ASN A 409 -51.71 57.60 -37.31
CA ASN A 409 -52.09 58.95 -37.78
C ASN A 409 -50.97 59.98 -38.12
N ARG A 410 -50.61 60.29 -39.39
CA ARG A 410 -51.48 60.55 -40.58
C ARG A 410 -50.72 60.59 -41.94
N THR A 411 -51.50 60.32 -43.01
CA THR A 411 -51.39 60.69 -44.46
C THR A 411 -50.54 59.81 -45.40
N VAL A 412 -51.22 58.98 -46.21
CA VAL A 412 -50.71 58.34 -47.44
C VAL A 412 -51.62 58.83 -48.58
N ASN A 413 -51.05 59.52 -49.56
CA ASN A 413 -51.80 60.09 -50.68
C ASN A 413 -50.92 60.14 -51.93
N ILE A 414 -51.16 59.24 -52.90
CA ILE A 414 -51.06 59.57 -54.33
C ILE A 414 -52.25 58.92 -55.05
N PRO A 415 -53.29 59.70 -55.38
CA PRO A 415 -54.33 59.33 -56.33
C PRO A 415 -53.80 59.35 -57.77
N HIS A 416 -54.51 58.62 -58.61
CA HIS A 416 -54.38 58.37 -60.06
C HIS A 416 -54.20 59.58 -61.02
N SER A 417 -53.30 60.54 -60.79
CA SER A 417 -53.01 61.53 -61.84
C SER A 417 -51.66 62.24 -61.79
N THR A 418 -50.66 61.73 -61.08
CA THR A 418 -49.36 62.44 -61.00
C THR A 418 -48.22 61.56 -61.46
N ASN A 419 -47.78 61.86 -62.69
CA ASN A 419 -46.56 61.39 -63.33
C ASN A 419 -45.38 61.43 -62.37
N LEU A 420 -44.78 60.26 -62.11
CA LEU A 420 -43.41 60.18 -61.60
C LEU A 420 -42.48 60.51 -62.78
N ASN A 421 -42.06 61.78 -62.81
CA ASN A 421 -41.16 62.30 -63.83
C ASN A 421 -39.73 61.82 -63.55
N PHE A 422 -39.25 60.84 -64.32
CA PHE A 422 -37.83 60.50 -64.38
C PHE A 422 -37.14 61.47 -65.35
N SER A 423 -36.96 62.74 -64.96
CA SER A 423 -36.12 63.67 -65.73
C SER A 423 -34.66 63.43 -65.39
N GLY A 424 -33.99 62.56 -66.15
CA GLY A 424 -32.58 62.28 -65.91
C GLY A 424 -31.83 61.48 -66.98
N LEU A 425 -32.51 60.92 -67.99
CA LEU A 425 -31.85 60.29 -69.14
C LEU A 425 -32.65 60.63 -70.39
N GLY A 426 -31.96 61.18 -71.40
CA GLY A 426 -32.56 61.55 -72.67
C GLY A 426 -32.95 60.32 -73.48
N GLY A 427 -34.17 60.35 -74.01
CA GLY A 427 -34.65 59.43 -75.05
C GLY A 427 -35.48 58.26 -74.52
N GLY A 428 -36.78 58.27 -74.83
CA GLY A 428 -37.65 57.09 -74.79
C GLY A 428 -38.53 56.95 -73.55
N SER A 429 -39.74 57.52 -73.59
CA SER A 429 -40.77 57.32 -72.56
C SER A 429 -41.60 56.07 -72.86
N VAL A 430 -41.72 55.16 -71.89
CA VAL A 430 -42.67 54.03 -71.88
C VAL A 430 -44.04 54.55 -71.44
N TYR A 431 -45.12 54.18 -72.15
CA TYR A 431 -46.50 54.45 -71.74
C TYR A 431 -47.21 53.13 -71.40
N THR A 432 -47.95 53.12 -70.30
CA THR A 432 -48.90 52.07 -69.93
C THR A 432 -50.33 52.54 -70.21
N TYR A 433 -51.18 51.62 -70.65
CA TYR A 433 -52.61 51.82 -70.83
C TYR A 433 -53.37 50.60 -70.32
N ILE A 434 -54.58 50.82 -69.80
CA ILE A 434 -55.49 49.77 -69.32
C ILE A 434 -56.80 49.89 -70.12
N GLU A 435 -57.12 48.88 -70.94
CA GLU A 435 -58.50 48.53 -71.26
C GLU A 435 -58.78 47.15 -70.69
N SER A 436 -59.95 47.01 -70.07
CA SER A 436 -60.56 45.70 -69.79
C SER A 436 -59.72 44.74 -68.93
N GLY A 437 -58.99 45.28 -67.95
CA GLY A 437 -58.52 44.51 -66.80
C GLY A 437 -57.25 43.66 -67.01
N THR A 438 -56.47 43.91 -68.06
CA THR A 438 -55.13 43.30 -68.22
C THR A 438 -54.08 44.40 -68.43
N ILE A 439 -52.94 44.34 -67.71
CA ILE A 439 -51.81 45.26 -67.88
C ILE A 439 -50.84 44.65 -68.89
N GLY A 440 -50.75 45.26 -70.08
CA GLY A 440 -49.69 44.98 -71.06
C GLY A 440 -48.59 46.04 -70.97
N LEU A 441 -47.32 45.62 -71.01
CA LEU A 441 -46.15 46.49 -71.13
C LEU A 441 -45.57 46.33 -72.54
N HIS A 442 -45.61 47.39 -73.36
CA HIS A 442 -44.81 47.46 -74.57
C HIS A 442 -43.60 48.37 -74.33
N ALA A 443 -42.41 47.79 -74.47
CA ALA A 443 -41.19 48.55 -74.71
C ALA A 443 -40.70 48.20 -76.11
N TYR A 444 -40.75 49.17 -77.02
CA TYR A 444 -40.07 49.08 -78.30
C TYR A 444 -38.63 49.50 -78.09
N GLU A 445 -37.70 48.54 -78.12
CA GLU A 445 -36.38 48.79 -78.70
C GLU A 445 -36.04 47.67 -79.67
N ALA A 446 -35.40 48.05 -80.76
CA ALA A 446 -35.14 47.20 -81.89
C ALA A 446 -34.25 46.01 -81.48
N ASN A 447 -34.71 44.80 -81.85
CA ASN A 447 -33.98 43.53 -81.91
C ASN A 447 -34.16 42.61 -80.69
N GLY A 448 -35.25 41.83 -80.71
CA GLY A 448 -35.36 40.58 -79.94
C GLY A 448 -36.59 40.51 -79.05
N VAL A 449 -37.68 39.95 -79.57
CA VAL A 449 -38.93 39.72 -78.83
C VAL A 449 -38.85 38.42 -78.05
N ILE A 450 -39.14 38.47 -76.75
CA ILE A 450 -39.61 37.33 -75.97
C ILE A 450 -41.12 37.52 -75.84
N GLU A 451 -41.89 36.75 -76.59
CA GLU A 451 -43.35 36.69 -76.48
C GLU A 451 -43.68 35.62 -75.43
N ILE A 452 -44.36 36.01 -74.34
CA ILE A 452 -45.05 35.07 -73.45
C ILE A 452 -46.53 35.31 -73.67
N SER A 453 -47.11 34.67 -74.68
CA SER A 453 -48.56 34.56 -74.81
C SER A 453 -49.02 33.29 -74.08
N THR A 454 -50.03 33.42 -73.24
CA THR A 454 -50.82 32.27 -72.79
C THR A 454 -52.14 32.33 -73.52
N GLU A 455 -52.24 31.66 -74.66
CA GLU A 455 -53.53 31.36 -75.26
C GLU A 455 -53.87 29.89 -75.02
N GLY A 456 -55.07 29.67 -74.50
CA GLY A 456 -55.73 28.38 -74.59
C GLY A 456 -55.50 27.41 -73.43
N SER A 457 -56.57 26.70 -73.09
CA SER A 457 -56.76 25.82 -71.95
C SER A 457 -56.04 24.47 -72.07
N ASN A 458 -54.70 24.45 -72.17
CA ASN A 458 -53.88 23.29 -71.81
C ASN A 458 -52.45 23.75 -71.52
N SER A 459 -52.02 23.49 -70.30
CA SER A 459 -50.70 23.82 -69.76
C SER A 459 -49.60 22.97 -70.38
N ASP A 460 -48.84 23.53 -71.32
CA ASP A 460 -47.50 23.07 -71.67
C ASP A 460 -46.58 24.27 -71.94
N ILE A 461 -45.50 24.39 -71.16
CA ILE A 461 -44.45 25.40 -71.32
C ILE A 461 -43.31 24.73 -72.09
N THR A 462 -43.06 25.17 -73.33
CA THR A 462 -41.90 24.71 -74.12
C THR A 462 -40.84 25.83 -74.13
N LEU A 463 -39.69 25.60 -73.49
CA LEU A 463 -38.50 26.45 -73.65
C LEU A 463 -37.63 25.86 -74.77
N SER A 464 -37.62 26.47 -75.96
CA SER A 464 -36.58 26.21 -76.95
C SER A 464 -35.61 27.39 -77.00
N THR A 465 -34.37 27.20 -76.54
CA THR A 465 -33.26 28.07 -76.91
C THR A 465 -32.57 27.45 -78.13
N ALA A 466 -32.46 28.21 -79.21
CA ALA A 466 -31.77 27.79 -80.42
C ALA A 466 -30.24 27.88 -80.21
N VAL A 467 -29.62 26.80 -79.74
CA VAL A 467 -28.21 26.48 -80.05
C VAL A 467 -28.12 24.99 -80.34
N ALA A 468 -27.59 24.65 -81.52
CA ALA A 468 -27.42 23.28 -81.98
C ALA A 468 -26.46 22.48 -81.07
N GLY A 469 -26.86 21.28 -80.65
CA GLY A 469 -25.92 20.22 -80.25
C GLY A 469 -25.95 19.70 -78.82
N SER A 470 -26.99 19.92 -78.01
CA SER A 470 -27.17 19.14 -76.77
C SER A 470 -28.64 19.07 -76.36
N ASP A 471 -29.19 17.86 -76.47
CA ASP A 471 -30.56 17.51 -76.11
C ASP A 471 -30.83 17.70 -74.60
N VAL A 472 -31.82 18.53 -74.28
CA VAL A 472 -32.65 18.32 -73.08
C VAL A 472 -34.05 17.99 -73.57
N LEU A 473 -34.24 16.71 -73.88
CA LEU A 473 -35.53 16.10 -74.17
C LEU A 473 -36.27 15.89 -72.84
N LEU A 474 -37.17 16.81 -72.49
CA LEU A 474 -38.23 16.55 -71.51
C LEU A 474 -39.48 16.13 -72.28
N GLN A 475 -39.57 14.85 -72.66
CA GLN A 475 -40.82 14.26 -73.15
C GLN A 475 -41.44 13.38 -72.05
N PRO A 476 -42.58 13.75 -71.46
CA PRO A 476 -43.35 12.82 -70.66
C PRO A 476 -44.40 12.16 -71.58
N GLN A 477 -44.03 11.09 -72.29
CA GLN A 477 -45.04 10.27 -72.96
C GLN A 477 -44.76 8.76 -72.86
N THR A 478 -45.74 8.11 -72.24
CA THR A 478 -46.02 6.67 -72.15
C THR A 478 -45.21 5.81 -71.15
N THR A 479 -45.97 5.42 -70.12
CA THR A 479 -45.85 4.27 -69.20
C THR A 479 -44.59 3.99 -68.38
N ASP A 480 -43.39 4.46 -68.71
CA ASP A 480 -42.24 4.43 -67.78
C ASP A 480 -41.38 5.70 -67.88
N LYS A 481 -41.53 6.57 -66.89
CA LYS A 481 -40.98 7.94 -66.84
C LYS A 481 -39.46 7.92 -66.57
N PHE A 482 -38.66 7.82 -67.62
CA PHE A 482 -37.20 7.91 -67.59
C PHE A 482 -36.72 9.26 -68.12
N VAL A 483 -35.96 10.03 -67.33
CA VAL A 483 -35.37 11.31 -67.73
C VAL A 483 -33.86 11.13 -67.91
N GLY A 484 -33.38 11.24 -69.14
CA GLY A 484 -31.95 11.21 -69.47
C GLY A 484 -31.37 12.62 -69.55
N ILE A 485 -30.25 12.88 -68.89
CA ILE A 485 -29.47 14.12 -69.04
C ILE A 485 -28.08 13.73 -69.56
N GLY A 486 -27.78 14.02 -70.82
CA GLY A 486 -26.50 13.66 -71.45
C GLY A 486 -26.33 12.15 -71.78
N THR A 487 -27.42 11.38 -71.73
CA THR A 487 -27.49 9.98 -72.23
C THR A 487 -28.74 9.81 -73.09
N VAL A 488 -28.61 9.16 -74.25
CA VAL A 488 -29.70 8.95 -75.22
C VAL A 488 -30.47 7.66 -74.99
N SER A 489 -30.10 6.86 -73.98
CA SER A 489 -30.77 5.62 -73.62
C SER A 489 -30.74 5.43 -72.10
N PRO A 490 -31.53 6.23 -71.35
CA PRO A 490 -31.53 6.18 -69.90
C PRO A 490 -31.99 4.80 -69.41
N THR A 491 -31.18 4.16 -68.58
CA THR A 491 -31.49 2.83 -68.01
C THR A 491 -32.19 2.91 -66.64
N GLN A 492 -32.31 4.12 -66.08
CA GLN A 492 -32.90 4.43 -64.78
C GLN A 492 -33.74 5.72 -64.82
N LYS A 493 -34.71 5.89 -63.90
CA LYS A 493 -35.76 6.95 -63.95
C LYS A 493 -35.21 8.37 -64.05
N LEU A 494 -34.00 8.57 -63.55
CA LEU A 494 -33.14 9.71 -63.84
C LEU A 494 -31.74 9.15 -64.10
N ASP A 495 -31.20 9.35 -65.30
CA ASP A 495 -29.89 8.83 -65.74
C ASP A 495 -29.05 9.97 -66.32
N VAL A 496 -27.83 10.15 -65.81
CA VAL A 496 -26.93 11.25 -66.19
C VAL A 496 -25.66 10.68 -66.78
N GLY A 497 -25.51 10.78 -68.10
CA GLY A 497 -24.48 10.03 -68.85
C GLY A 497 -23.04 10.52 -68.63
N ILE A 498 -22.85 11.83 -68.41
CA ILE A 498 -21.55 12.47 -68.13
C ILE A 498 -21.73 13.68 -67.19
N GLY A 499 -20.75 13.94 -66.32
CA GLY A 499 -20.77 15.06 -65.37
C GLY A 499 -21.15 14.67 -63.93
N ASN A 500 -21.08 15.62 -63.01
CA ASN A 500 -21.41 15.39 -61.59
C ASN A 500 -22.88 15.74 -61.31
N VAL A 501 -23.62 14.82 -60.68
CA VAL A 501 -24.93 15.15 -60.09
C VAL A 501 -24.71 15.76 -58.71
N ARG A 502 -24.94 17.07 -58.58
CA ARG A 502 -24.89 17.74 -57.28
C ARG A 502 -26.25 17.64 -56.60
N VAL A 503 -26.43 16.66 -55.73
CA VAL A 503 -27.56 16.65 -54.78
C VAL A 503 -27.24 17.66 -53.68
N ARG A 504 -27.99 18.76 -53.64
CA ARG A 504 -27.87 19.77 -52.58
C ARG A 504 -28.75 19.35 -51.40
N ASP A 505 -28.31 19.69 -50.19
CA ASP A 505 -29.04 19.46 -48.93
C ASP A 505 -29.20 17.99 -48.49
N ILE A 506 -28.22 17.12 -48.77
CA ILE A 506 -27.99 15.89 -47.97
C ILE A 506 -27.19 16.26 -46.72
N THR A 507 -27.69 17.21 -45.94
CA THR A 507 -26.95 17.81 -44.81
C THR A 507 -27.68 17.66 -43.48
N ALA A 508 -28.91 17.16 -43.51
CA ALA A 508 -29.63 16.81 -42.29
C ALA A 508 -29.19 15.42 -41.81
N THR A 509 -28.59 15.35 -40.62
CA THR A 509 -28.38 14.11 -39.88
C THR A 509 -29.76 13.50 -39.60
N HIS A 510 -30.15 12.49 -40.35
CA HIS A 510 -31.43 11.80 -40.16
C HIS A 510 -31.20 10.58 -39.27
N THR A 511 -31.97 10.44 -38.20
CA THR A 511 -32.00 9.21 -37.41
C THR A 511 -32.70 8.15 -38.25
N LEU A 512 -31.97 7.13 -38.71
CA LEU A 512 -32.50 6.09 -39.59
C LEU A 512 -33.62 5.30 -38.88
N ALA A 513 -34.86 5.47 -39.32
CA ALA A 513 -35.98 4.63 -38.91
C ALA A 513 -35.79 3.20 -39.46
N ALA A 514 -36.49 2.22 -38.88
CA ALA A 514 -36.42 0.82 -39.32
C ALA A 514 -36.87 0.61 -40.79
N THR A 515 -37.57 1.58 -41.37
CA THR A 515 -38.06 1.59 -42.75
C THR A 515 -37.12 2.29 -43.74
N ASP A 516 -36.09 2.97 -43.24
CA ASP A 516 -35.20 3.78 -44.08
C ASP A 516 -34.25 2.87 -44.87
N LYS A 517 -34.08 3.18 -46.16
CA LYS A 517 -33.17 2.46 -47.04
C LYS A 517 -31.80 3.14 -47.06
N VAL A 518 -30.74 2.35 -46.92
CA VAL A 518 -29.37 2.83 -47.10
C VAL A 518 -29.04 2.79 -48.59
N VAL A 519 -28.56 3.89 -49.16
CA VAL A 519 -28.12 3.95 -50.56
C VAL A 519 -26.61 3.90 -50.65
N ILE A 520 -26.08 3.00 -51.50
CA ILE A 520 -24.66 2.89 -51.83
C ILE A 520 -24.48 3.15 -53.33
N ALA A 521 -23.35 3.72 -53.73
CA ALA A 521 -22.94 3.73 -55.13
C ALA A 521 -22.19 2.44 -55.43
N ASP A 522 -22.58 1.72 -56.50
CA ASP A 522 -21.77 0.61 -57.00
C ASP A 522 -20.52 1.13 -57.75
N ASN A 523 -19.64 0.22 -58.18
CA ASN A 523 -18.39 0.58 -58.87
C ASN A 523 -18.61 1.29 -60.23
N ALA A 524 -19.84 1.32 -60.74
CA ALA A 524 -20.23 2.07 -61.94
C ALA A 524 -20.88 3.43 -61.60
N GLY A 525 -20.95 3.81 -60.32
CA GLY A 525 -21.54 5.07 -59.86
C GLY A 525 -23.07 5.02 -59.74
N VAL A 526 -23.70 3.86 -59.87
CA VAL A 526 -25.17 3.72 -59.79
C VAL A 526 -25.58 3.62 -58.33
N LEU A 527 -26.49 4.50 -57.90
CA LEU A 527 -27.05 4.46 -56.54
C LEU A 527 -28.06 3.32 -56.41
N ARG A 528 -27.82 2.41 -55.46
CA ARG A 528 -28.69 1.27 -55.14
C ARG A 528 -29.07 1.27 -53.67
N SER A 529 -30.29 0.83 -53.35
CA SER A 529 -30.66 0.57 -51.96
C SER A 529 -30.14 -0.79 -51.50
N VAL A 530 -29.51 -0.84 -50.33
CA VAL A 530 -29.19 -2.08 -49.62
C VAL A 530 -30.01 -2.19 -48.34
N ASP A 531 -30.28 -3.44 -47.95
CA ASP A 531 -30.90 -3.73 -46.67
C ASP A 531 -29.94 -3.35 -45.53
N LYS A 532 -30.48 -2.76 -44.47
CA LYS A 532 -29.69 -2.34 -43.30
C LYS A 532 -28.91 -3.49 -42.67
N SER A 533 -29.41 -4.72 -42.80
CA SER A 533 -28.80 -5.95 -42.28
C SER A 533 -27.44 -6.33 -42.91
N VAL A 534 -27.06 -5.72 -44.04
CA VAL A 534 -25.81 -6.03 -44.76
C VAL A 534 -24.62 -5.18 -44.28
N LEU A 535 -24.88 -4.13 -43.49
CA LEU A 535 -23.83 -3.41 -42.77
C LEU A 535 -23.37 -4.31 -41.61
N ALA A 536 -22.23 -5.00 -41.77
CA ALA A 536 -21.71 -5.96 -40.81
C ALA A 536 -21.81 -5.43 -39.38
N VAL A 537 -22.69 -6.02 -38.58
CA VAL A 537 -22.88 -5.58 -37.21
C VAL A 537 -22.07 -6.45 -36.28
N GLU A 538 -21.18 -5.82 -35.52
CA GLU A 538 -20.38 -6.48 -34.50
C GLU A 538 -21.29 -7.25 -33.51
N PRO A 539 -20.90 -8.46 -33.07
CA PRO A 539 -21.79 -9.43 -32.41
C PRO A 539 -22.04 -9.15 -30.91
N TRP A 540 -21.89 -7.92 -30.43
CA TRP A 540 -22.03 -7.56 -29.01
C TRP A 540 -23.49 -7.20 -28.68
N PHE A 541 -24.13 -8.01 -27.84
CA PHE A 541 -25.54 -7.85 -27.46
C PHE A 541 -25.69 -7.38 -26.01
N VAL A 542 -26.77 -6.66 -25.69
CA VAL A 542 -27.09 -6.26 -24.32
C VAL A 542 -27.58 -7.47 -23.52
N GLN A 543 -27.00 -7.69 -22.34
CA GLN A 543 -27.32 -8.80 -21.45
C GLN A 543 -28.82 -8.82 -21.13
N GLY A 544 -29.46 -9.99 -21.33
CA GLY A 544 -30.89 -10.20 -21.07
C GLY A 544 -31.82 -9.94 -22.26
N GLY A 545 -31.30 -9.63 -23.45
CA GLY A 545 -32.10 -9.49 -24.67
C GLY A 545 -31.31 -9.82 -25.94
N ALA A 546 -31.95 -9.67 -27.11
CA ALA A 546 -31.30 -9.86 -28.41
C ALA A 546 -30.92 -8.53 -29.09
N LEU A 547 -30.96 -7.42 -28.34
CA LEU A 547 -30.63 -6.09 -28.84
C LEU A 547 -29.11 -5.90 -28.84
N GLN A 548 -28.60 -5.19 -29.84
CA GLN A 548 -27.19 -4.86 -29.94
C GLN A 548 -26.82 -3.75 -28.96
N SER A 549 -25.63 -3.83 -28.39
CA SER A 549 -25.10 -2.79 -27.53
C SER A 549 -24.69 -1.57 -28.36
N ASN A 550 -25.08 -0.39 -27.90
CA ASN A 550 -24.71 0.89 -28.53
C ASN A 550 -24.27 1.94 -27.50
N LEU A 551 -24.25 1.61 -26.21
CA LEU A 551 -23.75 2.46 -25.13
C LEU A 551 -22.59 1.81 -24.41
N ASN A 552 -21.59 2.61 -24.03
CA ASN A 552 -20.44 2.17 -23.23
C ASN A 552 -20.83 1.64 -21.83
N ALA A 553 -22.05 1.93 -21.38
CA ALA A 553 -22.58 1.48 -20.09
C ALA A 553 -23.41 0.19 -20.19
N ASP A 554 -23.69 -0.31 -21.39
CA ASP A 554 -24.48 -1.52 -21.55
C ASP A 554 -23.70 -2.72 -21.02
N PRO A 555 -24.34 -3.61 -20.23
CA PRO A 555 -23.76 -4.91 -19.96
C PRO A 555 -23.80 -5.73 -21.25
N ILE A 556 -22.65 -6.13 -21.79
CA ILE A 556 -22.57 -6.85 -23.06
C ILE A 556 -22.37 -8.36 -22.88
N TYR A 557 -22.94 -9.17 -23.77
CA TYR A 557 -22.67 -10.59 -23.90
C TYR A 557 -22.37 -11.00 -25.35
N HIS A 558 -21.60 -12.08 -25.50
CA HIS A 558 -21.26 -12.70 -26.78
C HIS A 558 -21.34 -14.23 -26.65
N THR A 559 -21.73 -14.94 -27.71
CA THR A 559 -21.94 -16.40 -27.68
C THR A 559 -20.81 -17.21 -28.34
N GLY A 560 -20.00 -16.56 -29.20
CA GLY A 560 -18.79 -17.13 -29.79
C GLY A 560 -17.52 -16.82 -28.99
N SER A 561 -16.36 -17.11 -29.55
CA SER A 561 -15.07 -16.75 -28.96
C SER A 561 -14.70 -15.29 -29.27
N VAL A 562 -14.09 -14.62 -28.30
CA VAL A 562 -13.60 -13.25 -28.42
C VAL A 562 -12.07 -13.25 -28.41
N ALA A 563 -11.45 -12.47 -29.30
CA ALA A 563 -10.02 -12.19 -29.26
C ALA A 563 -9.76 -10.70 -29.18
N ILE A 564 -8.87 -10.27 -28.29
CA ILE A 564 -8.54 -8.86 -28.04
C ILE A 564 -7.05 -8.65 -28.33
N GLY A 565 -6.71 -7.57 -29.04
CA GLY A 565 -5.32 -7.18 -29.31
C GLY A 565 -4.66 -7.86 -30.51
N ILE A 566 -5.34 -8.79 -31.19
CA ILE A 566 -4.80 -9.50 -32.35
C ILE A 566 -5.02 -8.74 -33.66
N ALA A 567 -4.00 -8.71 -34.54
CA ALA A 567 -4.01 -7.92 -35.77
C ALA A 567 -4.76 -8.56 -36.96
N SER A 568 -5.15 -9.84 -36.87
CA SER A 568 -5.95 -10.51 -37.93
C SER A 568 -6.75 -11.71 -37.40
N SER A 569 -7.88 -12.04 -38.03
CA SER A 569 -8.75 -13.17 -37.62
C SER A 569 -8.08 -14.55 -37.63
N ALA A 570 -6.93 -14.69 -38.30
CA ALA A 570 -6.15 -15.93 -38.37
C ALA A 570 -5.02 -16.04 -37.32
N SER A 571 -4.91 -15.08 -36.39
CA SER A 571 -3.72 -14.95 -35.53
C SER A 571 -3.85 -15.49 -34.10
N ILE A 572 -4.99 -16.08 -33.70
CA ILE A 572 -4.96 -16.98 -32.52
C ILE A 572 -4.13 -18.20 -32.93
N PRO A 573 -3.01 -18.52 -32.24
CA PRO A 573 -2.17 -19.63 -32.65
C PRO A 573 -2.98 -20.92 -32.73
N SER A 574 -2.92 -21.64 -33.85
CA SER A 574 -3.73 -22.86 -34.08
C SER A 574 -3.51 -23.94 -33.01
N ALA A 575 -2.32 -23.97 -32.42
CA ALA A 575 -1.97 -24.82 -31.29
C ALA A 575 -2.74 -24.47 -30.00
N GLU A 576 -3.15 -23.21 -29.80
CA GLU A 576 -3.97 -22.77 -28.67
C GLU A 576 -5.45 -23.10 -28.88
N VAL A 577 -5.96 -22.87 -30.09
CA VAL A 577 -7.35 -23.19 -30.45
C VAL A 577 -7.61 -24.69 -30.33
N THR A 578 -6.68 -25.50 -30.82
CA THR A 578 -6.83 -26.97 -30.82
C THR A 578 -6.66 -27.58 -29.42
N ALA A 579 -5.83 -26.99 -28.56
CA ALA A 579 -5.53 -27.54 -27.23
C ALA A 579 -6.51 -27.10 -26.14
N HIS A 580 -7.02 -25.86 -26.20
CA HIS A 580 -7.79 -25.26 -25.09
C HIS A 580 -9.14 -24.69 -25.51
N ASN A 581 -9.44 -24.58 -26.82
CA ASN A 581 -10.68 -23.99 -27.35
C ASN A 581 -11.13 -22.71 -26.59
N PRO A 582 -10.25 -21.69 -26.48
CA PRO A 582 -10.50 -20.56 -25.61
C PRO A 582 -11.74 -19.77 -26.06
N LYS A 583 -12.59 -19.43 -25.10
CA LYS A 583 -13.72 -18.51 -25.31
C LYS A 583 -13.31 -17.04 -25.26
N LEU A 584 -12.19 -16.75 -24.60
CA LEU A 584 -11.57 -15.42 -24.55
C LEU A 584 -10.06 -15.57 -24.74
N TYR A 585 -9.51 -14.90 -25.74
CA TYR A 585 -8.07 -14.80 -26.00
C TYR A 585 -7.65 -13.33 -25.96
N ILE A 586 -6.57 -12.99 -25.26
CA ILE A 586 -6.08 -11.62 -25.16
C ILE A 586 -4.58 -11.62 -25.46
N GLU A 587 -4.18 -10.89 -26.49
CA GLU A 587 -2.77 -10.60 -26.78
C GLU A 587 -2.35 -9.35 -26.00
N GLY A 588 -1.60 -9.54 -24.91
CA GLY A 588 -1.13 -8.48 -24.03
C GLY A 588 -1.47 -8.71 -22.56
N ASN A 589 -1.39 -7.65 -21.75
CA ASN A 589 -1.67 -7.70 -20.31
C ASN A 589 -3.15 -7.47 -20.04
N VAL A 590 -3.68 -8.16 -19.03
CA VAL A 590 -5.04 -7.95 -18.53
C VAL A 590 -4.96 -7.21 -17.19
N SER A 591 -5.68 -6.10 -17.06
CA SER A 591 -5.82 -5.35 -15.80
C SER A 591 -7.30 -5.29 -15.43
N THR A 592 -7.66 -5.78 -14.25
CA THR A 592 -9.04 -5.78 -13.74
C THR A 592 -9.08 -5.21 -12.33
N THR A 593 -10.09 -4.39 -12.04
CA THR A 593 -10.38 -3.92 -10.66
C THR A 593 -11.27 -4.90 -9.88
N GLY A 594 -11.87 -5.88 -10.57
CA GLY A 594 -12.74 -6.91 -10.00
C GLY A 594 -12.07 -8.28 -9.84
N SER A 595 -12.83 -9.24 -9.31
CA SER A 595 -12.40 -10.61 -9.04
C SER A 595 -12.66 -11.56 -10.22
N TYR A 596 -11.85 -12.61 -10.33
CA TYR A 596 -12.10 -13.75 -11.23
C TYR A 596 -12.84 -14.86 -10.48
N TYR A 597 -13.98 -15.29 -11.00
CA TYR A 597 -14.76 -16.40 -10.45
C TYR A 597 -14.65 -17.61 -11.39
N THR A 598 -14.36 -18.79 -10.85
CA THR A 598 -14.35 -20.05 -11.61
C THR A 598 -15.24 -21.07 -10.89
N ALA A 599 -15.97 -21.88 -11.65
CA ALA A 599 -16.90 -22.87 -11.09
C ALA A 599 -16.27 -24.27 -10.90
N SER A 600 -15.01 -24.45 -11.29
CA SER A 600 -14.40 -25.78 -11.50
C SER A 600 -13.24 -26.11 -10.54
N SER A 601 -12.95 -25.30 -9.53
CA SER A 601 -11.91 -25.65 -8.55
C SER A 601 -12.47 -26.50 -7.42
N VAL A 602 -12.02 -27.75 -7.36
CA VAL A 602 -12.02 -28.52 -6.12
C VAL A 602 -11.08 -27.80 -5.14
N TYR A 603 -11.57 -27.44 -3.95
CA TYR A 603 -10.76 -26.77 -2.92
C TYR A 603 -9.84 -27.78 -2.21
N ALA A 604 -8.70 -27.33 -1.69
CA ALA A 604 -7.66 -28.24 -1.19
C ALA A 604 -7.93 -28.86 0.19
N ASP A 605 -9.08 -28.56 0.81
CA ASP A 605 -9.50 -29.05 2.14
C ASP A 605 -9.40 -30.58 2.35
N TYR A 606 -9.34 -31.35 1.26
CA TYR A 606 -9.06 -32.79 1.31
C TYR A 606 -7.75 -33.14 2.05
N VAL A 607 -6.77 -32.22 2.13
CA VAL A 607 -5.52 -32.44 2.86
C VAL A 607 -5.80 -32.59 4.35
N PHE A 608 -6.52 -31.64 4.94
CA PHE A 608 -6.89 -31.70 6.36
C PHE A 608 -7.90 -32.83 6.65
N GLU A 609 -8.89 -33.04 5.77
CA GLU A 609 -9.83 -34.16 5.92
C GLU A 609 -9.08 -35.49 6.01
N LYS A 610 -8.16 -35.73 5.06
CA LYS A 610 -7.39 -36.98 5.05
C LYS A 610 -6.50 -37.10 6.29
N TYR A 611 -5.84 -36.02 6.71
CA TYR A 611 -4.91 -36.06 7.84
C TYR A 611 -5.63 -36.34 9.17
N PHE A 612 -6.72 -35.63 9.46
CA PHE A 612 -7.40 -35.72 10.75
C PHE A 612 -8.49 -36.81 10.79
N ALA A 613 -9.24 -37.01 9.70
CA ALA A 613 -10.34 -37.97 9.63
C ALA A 613 -9.96 -39.31 8.97
N GLY A 614 -8.75 -39.42 8.41
CA GLY A 614 -8.25 -40.63 7.73
C GLY A 614 -8.85 -40.88 6.34
N LYS A 615 -9.83 -40.08 5.92
CA LYS A 615 -10.51 -40.16 4.62
C LYS A 615 -10.83 -38.75 4.11
N SER A 616 -10.91 -38.59 2.79
CA SER A 616 -11.47 -37.39 2.17
C SER A 616 -12.48 -37.81 1.09
N GLU A 617 -13.63 -37.15 1.07
CA GLU A 617 -14.68 -37.36 0.06
C GLU A 617 -14.38 -36.55 -1.21
N ILE A 618 -13.62 -35.46 -1.05
CA ILE A 618 -13.19 -34.57 -2.12
C ILE A 618 -12.06 -35.20 -2.94
N ASN A 619 -11.06 -35.81 -2.29
CA ASN A 619 -10.01 -36.58 -2.96
C ASN A 619 -9.64 -37.85 -2.19
N PRO A 620 -10.29 -39.00 -2.49
CA PRO A 620 -10.05 -40.26 -1.78
C PRO A 620 -8.60 -40.76 -1.87
N ASN A 621 -7.92 -40.45 -2.99
CA ASN A 621 -6.58 -40.92 -3.33
C ASN A 621 -5.46 -40.04 -2.77
N TYR A 622 -5.78 -38.92 -2.12
CA TYR A 622 -4.77 -38.08 -1.49
C TYR A 622 -4.08 -38.80 -0.33
N GLU A 623 -2.77 -38.61 -0.21
CA GLU A 623 -1.94 -39.14 0.88
C GLU A 623 -0.95 -38.08 1.35
N PHE A 624 -1.02 -37.74 2.63
CA PHE A 624 -0.04 -36.88 3.29
C PHE A 624 1.32 -37.56 3.34
N LYS A 625 2.35 -36.91 2.78
CA LYS A 625 3.70 -37.49 2.62
C LYS A 625 4.65 -37.01 3.71
N SER A 626 5.58 -37.87 4.15
CA SER A 626 6.59 -37.48 5.13
C SER A 626 7.63 -36.51 4.56
N LEU A 627 8.22 -35.66 5.42
CA LEU A 627 9.31 -34.74 5.02
C LEU A 627 10.53 -35.47 4.43
N ASN A 628 10.79 -36.73 4.82
CA ASN A 628 11.86 -37.52 4.21
C ASN A 628 11.54 -37.86 2.75
N TYR A 629 10.33 -38.32 2.48
CA TYR A 629 9.87 -38.56 1.12
C TYR A 629 9.90 -37.28 0.28
N VAL A 630 9.38 -36.17 0.81
CA VAL A 630 9.35 -34.87 0.13
C VAL A 630 10.77 -34.42 -0.22
N ARG A 631 11.72 -34.54 0.72
CA ARG A 631 13.13 -34.21 0.50
C ARG A 631 13.74 -35.03 -0.64
N ASP A 632 13.52 -36.34 -0.64
CA ASP A 632 14.09 -37.24 -1.65
C ASP A 632 13.45 -36.98 -3.03
N PHE A 633 12.14 -36.73 -3.05
CA PHE A 633 11.43 -36.35 -4.28
C PHE A 633 11.98 -35.06 -4.88
N ILE A 634 12.15 -34.00 -4.08
CA ILE A 634 12.69 -32.71 -4.57
C ILE A 634 14.12 -32.89 -5.10
N LYS A 635 14.96 -33.67 -4.42
CA LYS A 635 16.33 -33.94 -4.87
C LYS A 635 16.37 -34.63 -6.24
N THR A 636 15.42 -35.53 -6.52
CA THR A 636 15.38 -36.29 -7.77
C THR A 636 14.60 -35.59 -8.88
N LYS A 637 13.50 -34.90 -8.55
CA LYS A 637 12.54 -34.36 -9.52
C LYS A 637 12.59 -32.84 -9.67
N HIS A 638 13.24 -32.12 -8.75
CA HIS A 638 13.38 -30.66 -8.75
C HIS A 638 12.06 -29.87 -8.72
N HIS A 639 10.97 -30.49 -8.27
CA HIS A 639 9.71 -29.82 -7.96
C HIS A 639 9.05 -30.49 -6.75
N LEU A 640 7.99 -29.89 -6.21
CA LEU A 640 7.24 -30.45 -5.08
C LEU A 640 6.30 -31.59 -5.55
N PRO A 641 6.08 -32.63 -4.71
CA PRO A 641 5.07 -33.64 -4.98
C PRO A 641 3.67 -33.03 -5.15
N GLY A 642 2.92 -33.49 -6.15
CA GLY A 642 1.58 -32.97 -6.47
C GLY A 642 1.57 -31.66 -7.25
N VAL A 643 2.68 -30.92 -7.32
CA VAL A 643 2.83 -29.71 -8.14
C VAL A 643 3.27 -30.09 -9.55
N THR A 644 2.62 -29.49 -10.56
CA THR A 644 2.94 -29.72 -11.97
C THR A 644 4.38 -29.29 -12.25
N SER A 645 5.20 -30.21 -12.78
CA SER A 645 6.58 -29.92 -13.18
C SER A 645 6.61 -28.94 -14.35
N ILE A 646 7.64 -28.09 -14.41
CA ILE A 646 7.87 -27.25 -15.59
C ILE A 646 8.10 -28.06 -16.87
N ALA A 647 8.61 -29.29 -16.75
CA ALA A 647 8.79 -30.21 -17.89
C ALA A 647 7.44 -30.73 -18.44
N ASP A 648 6.42 -30.78 -17.58
CA ASP A 648 5.06 -31.21 -17.94
C ASP A 648 4.20 -30.02 -18.40
N LEU A 649 4.68 -28.78 -18.23
CA LEU A 649 4.04 -27.59 -18.77
C LEU A 649 4.36 -27.45 -20.25
N ARG A 650 3.34 -27.14 -21.04
CA ARG A 650 3.54 -26.88 -22.46
C ARG A 650 4.29 -25.55 -22.65
N LYS A 651 5.34 -25.60 -23.47
CA LYS A 651 6.14 -24.44 -23.87
C LYS A 651 5.59 -23.87 -25.18
N ALA A 652 5.13 -22.62 -25.14
CA ALA A 652 4.81 -21.80 -26.30
C ALA A 652 6.03 -20.94 -26.69
N ASN A 653 6.00 -20.32 -27.88
CA ASN A 653 7.08 -19.46 -28.37
C ASN A 653 7.39 -18.27 -27.43
N ASN A 654 6.43 -17.87 -26.60
CA ASN A 654 6.53 -16.72 -25.69
C ASN A 654 6.58 -17.10 -24.19
N GLY A 655 6.68 -18.41 -23.84
CA GLY A 655 6.73 -18.84 -22.44
C GLY A 655 6.04 -20.18 -22.16
N TYR A 656 5.67 -20.45 -20.91
CA TYR A 656 4.91 -21.65 -20.52
C TYR A 656 3.44 -21.31 -20.35
N THR A 657 2.56 -22.20 -20.81
CA THR A 657 1.12 -22.11 -20.56
C THR A 657 0.75 -22.99 -19.37
N PHE A 658 0.02 -22.43 -18.40
CA PHE A 658 -0.43 -23.15 -17.20
C PHE A 658 -1.91 -22.89 -16.92
N ASP A 659 -2.55 -23.83 -16.24
CA ASP A 659 -3.92 -23.71 -15.76
C ASP A 659 -3.90 -23.04 -14.38
N MET A 660 -4.47 -21.83 -14.31
CA MET A 660 -4.51 -21.04 -13.08
C MET A 660 -5.33 -21.72 -11.98
N THR A 661 -6.44 -22.38 -12.33
CA THR A 661 -7.31 -23.09 -11.38
C THR A 661 -6.52 -24.21 -10.73
N LYS A 662 -5.84 -25.02 -11.55
CA LYS A 662 -5.00 -26.12 -11.08
C LYS A 662 -3.82 -25.62 -10.25
N LEU A 663 -3.17 -24.52 -10.65
CA LEU A 663 -2.06 -23.92 -9.90
C LEU A 663 -2.52 -23.43 -8.52
N THR A 664 -3.66 -22.75 -8.43
CA THR A 664 -4.22 -22.28 -7.16
C THR A 664 -4.51 -23.44 -6.21
N VAL A 665 -5.13 -24.51 -6.71
CA VAL A 665 -5.42 -25.71 -5.90
C VAL A 665 -4.14 -26.41 -5.45
N GLN A 666 -3.16 -26.62 -6.35
CA GLN A 666 -1.87 -27.20 -6.01
C GLN A 666 -1.10 -26.34 -4.99
N SER A 667 -1.16 -25.01 -5.12
CA SER A 667 -0.53 -24.08 -4.18
C SER A 667 -1.17 -24.19 -2.79
N LEU A 668 -2.50 -24.21 -2.73
CA LEU A 668 -3.23 -24.33 -1.46
C LEU A 668 -2.96 -25.70 -0.80
N GLU A 669 -2.96 -26.79 -1.57
CA GLU A 669 -2.58 -28.13 -1.09
C GLU A 669 -1.20 -28.10 -0.40
N LYS A 670 -0.21 -27.42 -1.00
CA LYS A 670 1.14 -27.33 -0.39
C LYS A 670 1.17 -26.42 0.83
N ILE A 671 0.35 -25.37 0.87
CA ILE A 671 0.21 -24.52 2.06
C ILE A 671 -0.36 -25.33 3.23
N GLU A 672 -1.41 -26.12 2.99
CA GLU A 672 -2.02 -26.97 4.02
C GLU A 672 -1.04 -28.04 4.52
N GLU A 673 -0.30 -28.69 3.61
CA GLU A 673 0.76 -29.63 3.98
C GLU A 673 1.86 -28.98 4.83
N LEU A 674 2.27 -27.75 4.49
CA LEU A 674 3.27 -27.00 5.24
C LEU A 674 2.79 -26.72 6.67
N TYR A 675 1.52 -26.33 6.84
CA TYR A 675 0.93 -26.13 8.15
C TYR A 675 0.90 -27.42 8.97
N LEU A 676 0.52 -28.56 8.36
CA LEU A 676 0.55 -29.86 9.04
C LEU A 676 1.97 -30.26 9.47
N HIS A 677 2.96 -30.11 8.60
CA HIS A 677 4.37 -30.37 8.97
C HIS A 677 4.87 -29.44 10.09
N THR A 678 4.41 -28.19 10.11
CA THR A 678 4.76 -27.22 11.16
C THR A 678 4.14 -27.63 12.51
N ILE A 679 2.89 -28.09 12.50
CA ILE A 679 2.23 -28.63 13.69
C ILE A 679 2.97 -29.88 14.20
N GLU A 680 3.27 -30.85 13.32
CA GLU A 680 4.06 -32.04 13.70
C GLU A 680 5.44 -31.68 14.28
N GLN A 681 6.08 -30.64 13.76
CA GLN A 681 7.35 -30.15 14.26
C GLN A 681 7.19 -29.53 15.66
N LYS A 682 6.14 -28.74 15.87
CA LYS A 682 5.82 -28.13 17.17
C LYS A 682 5.55 -29.20 18.22
N ASP A 683 4.75 -30.20 17.89
CA ASP A 683 4.43 -31.31 18.81
C ASP A 683 5.69 -32.08 19.22
N LYS A 684 6.62 -32.30 18.29
CA LYS A 684 7.92 -32.91 18.60
C LYS A 684 8.78 -32.04 19.52
N ILE A 685 8.80 -30.72 19.30
CA ILE A 685 9.54 -29.79 20.15
C ILE A 685 8.97 -29.79 21.57
N ASP A 686 7.64 -29.80 21.71
CA ASP A 686 6.97 -29.86 23.02
C ASP A 686 7.24 -31.19 23.73
N ALA A 687 7.18 -32.31 23.01
CA ALA A 687 7.54 -33.62 23.55
C ALA A 687 8.99 -33.67 24.05
N GLN A 688 9.93 -33.13 23.27
CA GLN A 688 11.33 -33.03 23.65
C GLN A 688 11.54 -32.11 24.87
N GLN A 689 10.83 -30.99 24.94
CA GLN A 689 10.89 -30.07 26.07
C GLN A 689 10.40 -30.74 27.36
N ASN A 690 9.28 -31.48 27.28
CA ASN A 690 8.74 -32.25 28.41
C ASN A 690 9.72 -33.35 28.87
N GLU A 691 10.39 -34.04 27.92
CA GLU A 691 11.41 -35.02 28.24
C GLU A 691 12.62 -34.39 28.93
N ILE A 692 13.10 -33.24 28.44
CA ILE A 692 14.19 -32.47 29.05
C ILE A 692 13.83 -32.05 30.48
N GLU A 693 12.60 -31.60 30.72
CA GLU A 693 12.13 -31.24 32.07
C GLU A 693 12.08 -32.45 33.01
N LYS A 694 11.63 -33.59 32.52
CA LYS A 694 11.64 -34.84 33.29
C LYS A 694 13.07 -35.29 33.63
N LEU A 695 13.98 -35.27 32.65
CA LEU A 695 15.39 -35.61 32.87
C LEU A 695 16.06 -34.68 33.87
N LYS A 696 15.77 -33.37 33.81
CA LYS A 696 16.25 -32.40 34.81
C LYS A 696 15.74 -32.73 36.21
N LYS A 697 14.47 -33.10 36.35
CA LYS A 697 13.89 -33.49 37.64
C LYS A 697 14.53 -34.78 38.17
N ASP A 698 14.68 -35.80 37.33
CA ASP A 698 15.31 -37.06 37.71
C ASP A 698 16.77 -36.87 38.13
N ALA A 699 17.49 -35.94 37.49
CA ALA A 699 18.85 -35.57 37.86
C ALA A 699 18.91 -34.90 39.25
N GLU A 700 18.00 -33.96 39.54
CA GLU A 700 17.91 -33.33 40.87
C GLU A 700 17.50 -34.31 41.97
N ASP A 701 16.55 -35.22 41.69
CA ASP A 701 16.15 -36.26 42.65
C ASP A 701 17.30 -37.26 42.91
N THR A 702 18.05 -37.63 41.88
CA THR A 702 19.23 -38.49 42.01
C THR A 702 20.30 -37.82 42.86
N LYS A 703 20.58 -36.53 42.61
CA LYS A 703 21.49 -35.72 43.41
C LYS A 703 21.03 -35.63 44.87
N ALA A 704 19.75 -35.43 45.13
CA ALA A 704 19.19 -35.41 46.49
C ALA A 704 19.27 -36.79 47.19
N ARG A 705 19.13 -37.90 46.44
CA ARG A 705 19.33 -39.25 46.97
C ARG A 705 20.80 -39.53 47.30
N LEU A 706 21.73 -39.11 46.45
CA LEU A 706 23.16 -39.19 46.72
C LEU A 706 23.53 -38.43 48.00
N GLN A 707 23.07 -37.19 48.14
CA GLN A 707 23.26 -36.40 49.36
C GLN A 707 22.68 -37.06 50.62
N ARG A 708 21.54 -37.76 50.50
CA ARG A 708 20.94 -38.51 51.62
C ARG A 708 21.74 -39.77 51.97
N LEU A 709 22.23 -40.50 50.98
CA LEU A 709 23.12 -41.64 51.18
C LEU A 709 24.43 -41.21 51.83
N GLU A 710 25.05 -40.13 51.37
CA GLU A 710 26.22 -39.52 52.00
C GLU A 710 25.96 -39.19 53.47
N LYS A 711 24.79 -38.60 53.79
CA LYS A 711 24.38 -38.33 55.18
C LYS A 711 24.18 -39.58 56.03
N LEU A 712 23.67 -40.67 55.47
CA LEU A 712 23.47 -41.94 56.19
C LEU A 712 24.79 -42.70 56.38
N PHE A 713 25.65 -42.68 55.37
CA PHE A 713 27.00 -43.24 55.46
C PHE A 713 27.80 -42.54 56.56
N ASN A 714 27.61 -41.22 56.72
CA ASN A 714 28.19 -40.42 57.80
C ASN A 714 27.51 -40.60 59.17
N LYS A 715 26.48 -41.46 59.30
CA LYS A 715 25.76 -41.76 60.56
C LYS A 715 25.92 -43.22 61.05
N ALA A 716 26.12 -44.16 60.13
CA ALA A 716 26.33 -45.59 60.43
C ALA A 716 27.80 -45.89 60.82
N ASN A 717 28.65 -44.98 60.39
CA ASN A 717 29.95 -44.72 60.92
C ASN A 717 29.79 -43.78 62.15
#